data_AF-A0A384AH17-F1
#
_entry.id   AF-A0A384AH17-F1
#
_cell.length_a   1.000
_cell.length_b   1.000
_cell.length_c   1.000
_cell.angle_alpha   90.00
_cell.angle_beta   90.00
_cell.angle_gamma   90.00
#
_symmetry.space_group_name_H-M   'P 1'
#
loop_
_entity.id
_entity.type
_entity.pdbx_description
1 polymer ?
#
loop_
_entity_poly.entity_id
_entity_poly.type
_entity_poly.pdbx_seq_one_letter_code
_entity_poly.pdbx_strand_id
1 'polypeptide(L)'
;MDEDALSRDDVIGKVCLTRDTLATQPKGFSGWAHLTEVDPDEEVQGEIHLRLEVVPGTRACRLRCSVLEARDLAPKDRNGASDPFVRVRYNGRTQETSIVKKSRYPRWNETFEFELEEGAAEALCVEAWDWDLVSRNDFLGKVVFNVQRLRAAQQEEGWFQLQPDQSKSQREEGNLGSLQLEVRLRDEMVLPSGCYQPLVQLLCREVKLGTQVRGPLGDGGRVQGQSVCPPCPSKPTLKSRDLSCQDGKEPASARGPSVPWESAPPFPMVLCGPQSEGFGFPCASCSPTSPCCLPQSPGQLILLIEETTSTECRQDVATTLLKLFLGQGLAKDFLDLLFQLELGRTSEANTLFRSNSLASKSMESFLKVAGMRYLHGVLGPIIDRVFEEKKYVELDPSKVEVKDVGCSGLHRPQTEAEVLEQSAQTLRAHLGALLSSLSRSVRACPAVVRATFRQLFRRVRERFPSAQDENVPFIAVTSFLCLRFISPAIMAPKLFHLRERHADARTSRTLLLLAKAVQNVGNMDTPASRAKEAWMEPLQPTVRQGVAQLKDFITKLVDIQEKEELDLQRALSLQAPPVKEGPLFIHRTKGKGPLMSSSFKKLHFSLTTEALSFAKTPSSKKSTLIKLAHIRAAEKVEEKSFGSSHVMQVIYTDDAGRSQTAYLQCKCVNELNQWLSALRKVSINNTGLLGSYHPGVFRGDKWSCCHQRDKTDLGCDKTRSRVTLQEWNDPLDHDLEAQLIYRHLLGVEATLREKHRQLSAGPEAGPVLPGPGGAPEDPLAQLLQVLQDLREAHRSSPAGSPPLEPSRVLELQT
;
A
#
# COMPACT_ATOMS: atom_id res chain seq x y z
N MET A 1 -20.66 -17.31 5.79
CA MET A 1 -19.81 -18.29 6.50
C MET A 1 -20.24 -18.28 7.94
N ASP A 2 -20.32 -19.45 8.57
CA ASP A 2 -20.38 -19.54 10.03
C ASP A 2 -18.93 -19.62 10.55
N GLU A 3 -18.59 -18.89 11.62
CA GLU A 3 -17.19 -18.74 12.07
C GLU A 3 -16.89 -19.72 13.20
N ASP A 4 -16.22 -20.83 12.86
CA ASP A 4 -16.16 -22.00 13.72
C ASP A 4 -14.81 -22.13 14.43
N ALA A 5 -14.81 -22.16 15.76
CA ALA A 5 -13.59 -22.01 16.58
C ALA A 5 -12.58 -23.19 16.46
N LEU A 6 -12.98 -24.30 15.82
CA LEU A 6 -12.23 -25.55 15.72
C LEU A 6 -12.28 -26.17 14.31
N SER A 7 -13.43 -26.07 13.63
CA SER A 7 -13.69 -26.59 12.28
C SER A 7 -13.10 -25.71 11.16
N ARG A 8 -13.51 -25.95 9.91
CA ARG A 8 -13.43 -24.93 8.84
C ARG A 8 -14.71 -24.09 8.92
N ASP A 9 -14.65 -22.86 8.44
CA ASP A 9 -15.84 -22.00 8.37
C ASP A 9 -16.81 -22.57 7.32
N ASP A 10 -18.01 -22.99 7.75
CA ASP A 10 -18.98 -23.62 6.85
C ASP A 10 -19.64 -22.58 5.93
N VAL A 11 -19.74 -22.91 4.64
CA VAL A 11 -20.27 -22.01 3.61
C VAL A 11 -21.79 -22.12 3.57
N ILE A 12 -22.46 -21.24 4.34
CA ILE A 12 -23.93 -21.13 4.45
C ILE A 12 -24.65 -21.01 3.09
N GLY A 13 -24.01 -20.41 2.07
CA GLY A 13 -24.55 -20.24 0.73
C GLY A 13 -23.68 -19.31 -0.12
N LYS A 14 -23.87 -19.29 -1.45
CA LYS A 14 -23.19 -18.35 -2.37
C LYS A 14 -24.17 -17.41 -3.04
N VAL A 15 -23.66 -16.25 -3.47
CA VAL A 15 -24.32 -15.35 -4.42
C VAL A 15 -23.37 -15.17 -5.60
N CYS A 16 -23.83 -15.49 -6.81
CA CYS A 16 -23.05 -15.33 -8.03
C CYS A 16 -23.58 -14.17 -8.87
N LEU A 17 -22.85 -13.04 -8.89
CA LEU A 17 -23.11 -11.93 -9.82
C LEU A 17 -22.16 -12.04 -11.00
N THR A 18 -22.66 -12.43 -12.18
CA THR A 18 -21.81 -12.56 -13.36
C THR A 18 -21.39 -11.20 -13.90
N ARG A 19 -20.24 -11.13 -14.59
CA ARG A 19 -19.80 -9.91 -15.28
C ARG A 19 -20.87 -9.36 -16.22
N ASP A 20 -21.59 -10.24 -16.91
CA ASP A 20 -22.59 -9.82 -17.91
C ASP A 20 -23.89 -9.34 -17.23
N THR A 21 -24.23 -9.89 -16.05
CA THR A 21 -25.28 -9.34 -15.15
C THR A 21 -24.92 -7.93 -14.66
N LEU A 22 -23.65 -7.68 -14.33
CA LEU A 22 -23.19 -6.36 -13.90
C LEU A 22 -23.02 -5.38 -15.08
N ALA A 23 -22.58 -5.85 -16.25
CA ALA A 23 -22.40 -5.02 -17.44
C ALA A 23 -23.73 -4.55 -18.08
N THR A 24 -24.81 -5.31 -17.88
CA THR A 24 -26.17 -4.91 -18.28
C THR A 24 -26.80 -3.87 -17.34
N GLN A 25 -26.19 -3.60 -16.18
CA GLN A 25 -26.67 -2.61 -15.20
C GLN A 25 -25.67 -1.46 -15.03
N PRO A 26 -25.84 -0.30 -15.71
CA PRO A 26 -24.86 0.79 -15.70
C PRO A 26 -24.69 1.51 -14.35
N LYS A 27 -25.50 1.17 -13.34
CA LYS A 27 -25.34 1.63 -11.94
C LYS A 27 -24.75 0.56 -11.01
N GLY A 28 -24.48 -0.65 -11.53
CA GLY A 28 -24.24 -1.86 -10.74
C GLY A 28 -25.52 -2.52 -10.23
N PHE A 29 -25.35 -3.68 -9.60
CA PHE A 29 -26.37 -4.39 -8.87
C PHE A 29 -26.58 -3.74 -7.50
N SER A 30 -27.85 -3.53 -7.10
CA SER A 30 -28.21 -3.11 -5.75
C SER A 30 -29.54 -3.79 -5.38
N GLY A 31 -29.52 -4.66 -4.37
CA GLY A 31 -30.72 -5.40 -3.95
C GLY A 31 -30.43 -6.64 -3.12
N TRP A 32 -31.49 -7.37 -2.79
CA TRP A 32 -31.39 -8.69 -2.18
C TRP A 32 -31.05 -9.73 -3.25
N ALA A 33 -30.01 -10.52 -3.00
CA ALA A 33 -29.62 -11.67 -3.78
C ALA A 33 -29.81 -12.93 -2.94
N HIS A 34 -30.54 -13.90 -3.48
CA HIS A 34 -30.82 -15.17 -2.80
C HIS A 34 -29.54 -15.99 -2.68
N LEU A 35 -29.33 -16.60 -1.50
CA LEU A 35 -28.25 -17.56 -1.28
C LEU A 35 -28.60 -18.87 -1.98
N THR A 36 -27.71 -19.34 -2.85
CA THR A 36 -27.79 -20.67 -3.45
C THR A 36 -26.92 -21.65 -2.67
N GLU A 37 -27.32 -22.92 -2.64
CA GLU A 37 -26.49 -23.98 -2.04
C GLU A 37 -25.12 -24.02 -2.72
N VAL A 38 -24.08 -24.17 -1.92
CA VAL A 38 -22.71 -24.35 -2.42
C VAL A 38 -22.41 -25.84 -2.38
N ASP A 39 -22.58 -26.52 -3.50
CA ASP A 39 -21.94 -27.81 -3.67
C ASP A 39 -20.41 -27.60 -3.64
N PRO A 40 -19.66 -28.15 -2.67
CA PRO A 40 -18.20 -28.04 -2.63
C PRO A 40 -17.53 -28.66 -3.88
N ASP A 41 -18.24 -29.51 -4.63
CA ASP A 41 -17.79 -30.12 -5.88
C ASP A 41 -18.08 -29.26 -7.12
N GLU A 42 -18.79 -28.12 -6.99
CA GLU A 42 -19.02 -27.17 -8.10
C GLU A 42 -17.87 -26.16 -8.29
N GLU A 43 -17.12 -25.83 -7.23
CA GLU A 43 -16.00 -24.88 -7.31
C GLU A 43 -14.73 -25.55 -7.84
N VAL A 44 -14.74 -25.81 -9.15
CA VAL A 44 -13.64 -26.43 -9.88
C VAL A 44 -12.74 -25.35 -10.50
N GLN A 45 -11.44 -25.44 -10.22
CA GLN A 45 -10.40 -24.60 -10.80
C GLN A 45 -9.25 -25.49 -11.29
N GLY A 46 -8.69 -25.16 -12.45
CA GLY A 46 -7.43 -25.71 -12.94
C GLY A 46 -7.53 -26.57 -14.20
N GLU A 47 -6.37 -26.95 -14.71
CA GLU A 47 -6.23 -27.78 -15.91
C GLU A 47 -5.36 -29.00 -15.61
N ILE A 48 -5.70 -30.12 -16.26
CA ILE A 48 -4.94 -31.38 -16.20
C ILE A 48 -4.31 -31.69 -17.56
N HIS A 49 -3.02 -32.02 -17.57
CA HIS A 49 -2.25 -32.40 -18.75
C HIS A 49 -2.30 -33.92 -18.90
N LEU A 50 -2.96 -34.39 -19.96
CA LEU A 50 -3.14 -35.81 -20.24
C LEU A 50 -2.58 -36.15 -21.62
N ARG A 51 -2.02 -37.36 -21.75
CA ARG A 51 -1.77 -38.01 -23.04
C ARG A 51 -2.58 -39.30 -23.10
N LEU A 52 -3.43 -39.40 -24.11
CA LEU A 52 -4.31 -40.52 -24.39
C LEU A 52 -3.87 -41.18 -25.69
N GLU A 53 -3.55 -42.47 -25.67
CA GLU A 53 -3.11 -43.25 -26.84
C GLU A 53 -3.98 -44.50 -26.99
N VAL A 54 -4.45 -44.79 -28.21
CA VAL A 54 -5.06 -46.07 -28.56
C VAL A 54 -4.01 -46.95 -29.22
N VAL A 55 -3.44 -47.86 -28.44
CA VAL A 55 -2.37 -48.76 -28.87
C VAL A 55 -2.98 -50.06 -29.41
N PRO A 56 -2.71 -50.46 -30.67
CA PRO A 56 -3.14 -51.75 -31.18
C PRO A 56 -2.46 -52.89 -30.41
N GLY A 57 -3.25 -53.84 -29.89
CA GLY A 57 -2.76 -55.05 -29.24
C GLY A 57 -3.04 -56.29 -30.09
N THR A 58 -2.43 -57.42 -29.72
CA THR A 58 -2.52 -58.69 -30.48
C THR A 58 -3.86 -59.42 -30.38
N ARG A 59 -4.77 -58.96 -29.51
CA ARG A 59 -6.12 -59.51 -29.31
C ARG A 59 -7.22 -58.45 -29.17
N ALA A 60 -6.89 -57.30 -28.60
CA ALA A 60 -7.75 -56.12 -28.49
C ALA A 60 -6.87 -54.86 -28.48
N CYS A 61 -7.44 -53.71 -28.84
CA CYS A 61 -6.77 -52.42 -28.63
C CYS A 61 -6.67 -52.11 -27.12
N ARG A 62 -5.65 -51.36 -26.72
CA ARG A 62 -5.52 -50.82 -25.37
C ARG A 62 -5.61 -49.31 -25.39
N LEU A 63 -6.33 -48.74 -24.44
CA LEU A 63 -6.33 -47.32 -24.13
C LEU A 63 -5.28 -47.06 -23.07
N ARG A 64 -4.27 -46.27 -23.40
CA ARG A 64 -3.25 -45.80 -22.48
C ARG A 64 -3.57 -44.36 -22.10
N CYS A 65 -3.71 -44.10 -20.81
CA CYS A 65 -3.92 -42.78 -20.23
C CYS A 65 -2.71 -42.43 -19.36
N SER A 66 -1.90 -41.49 -19.82
CA SER A 66 -0.81 -40.92 -19.04
C SER A 66 -1.27 -39.62 -18.38
N VAL A 67 -1.30 -39.63 -17.05
CA VAL A 67 -1.59 -38.47 -16.20
C VAL A 67 -0.26 -37.79 -15.89
N LEU A 68 0.02 -36.69 -16.59
CA LEU A 68 1.34 -36.05 -16.53
C LEU A 68 1.43 -35.10 -15.35
N GLU A 69 0.58 -34.07 -15.33
CA GLU A 69 0.62 -32.97 -14.38
C GLU A 69 -0.72 -32.22 -14.36
N ALA A 70 -0.94 -31.39 -13.33
CA ALA A 70 -2.03 -30.42 -13.32
C ALA A 70 -1.52 -29.05 -12.88
N ARG A 71 -2.29 -28.00 -13.14
CA ARG A 71 -1.97 -26.61 -12.77
C ARG A 71 -3.19 -25.84 -12.29
N ASP A 72 -2.92 -24.86 -11.44
CA ASP A 72 -3.90 -23.90 -10.93
C ASP A 72 -5.11 -24.56 -10.23
N LEU A 73 -4.91 -25.76 -9.66
CA LEU A 73 -5.94 -26.50 -8.92
C LEU A 73 -6.54 -25.67 -7.78
N ALA A 74 -7.81 -25.88 -7.44
CA ALA A 74 -8.44 -25.20 -6.30
C ALA A 74 -7.67 -25.46 -4.99
N PRO A 75 -7.51 -24.46 -4.10
CA PRO A 75 -6.84 -24.63 -2.81
C PRO A 75 -7.80 -25.26 -1.80
N LYS A 76 -7.79 -26.58 -1.67
CA LYS A 76 -8.71 -27.31 -0.77
C LYS A 76 -8.11 -27.60 0.62
N ASP A 77 -6.93 -27.08 0.96
CA ASP A 77 -6.26 -27.28 2.26
C ASP A 77 -6.19 -25.97 3.10
N ARG A 78 -6.21 -26.05 4.45
CA ARG A 78 -6.18 -24.85 5.36
C ARG A 78 -4.89 -24.02 5.24
N ASN A 79 -3.89 -24.51 4.50
CA ASN A 79 -2.61 -23.86 4.24
C ASN A 79 -2.54 -23.16 2.87
N GLY A 80 -3.61 -23.19 2.07
CA GLY A 80 -3.66 -22.60 0.72
C GLY A 80 -3.10 -23.48 -0.40
N ALA A 81 -2.80 -24.75 -0.13
CA ALA A 81 -2.43 -25.76 -1.12
C ALA A 81 -3.50 -26.88 -1.20
N SER A 82 -3.09 -28.05 -1.68
CA SER A 82 -3.81 -29.32 -1.70
C SER A 82 -2.80 -30.48 -1.71
N ASP A 83 -3.19 -31.68 -1.31
CA ASP A 83 -2.50 -32.98 -1.47
C ASP A 83 -3.14 -33.80 -2.63
N PRO A 84 -3.12 -33.34 -3.91
CA PRO A 84 -3.92 -33.95 -4.98
C PRO A 84 -3.45 -35.33 -5.48
N PHE A 85 -4.43 -36.14 -5.88
CA PHE A 85 -4.28 -37.36 -6.67
C PHE A 85 -5.34 -37.43 -7.78
N VAL A 86 -5.15 -38.32 -8.76
CA VAL A 86 -6.05 -38.48 -9.91
C VAL A 86 -6.55 -39.90 -10.00
N ARG A 87 -7.87 -40.04 -10.20
CA ARG A 87 -8.59 -41.30 -10.40
C ARG A 87 -9.03 -41.42 -11.85
N VAL A 88 -8.60 -42.48 -12.53
CA VAL A 88 -8.93 -42.80 -13.92
C VAL A 88 -9.92 -43.96 -13.95
N ARG A 89 -11.09 -43.77 -14.55
CA ARG A 89 -12.21 -44.73 -14.60
C ARG A 89 -12.61 -45.07 -16.04
N TYR A 90 -12.68 -46.35 -16.37
CA TYR A 90 -13.17 -46.87 -17.64
C TYR A 90 -13.69 -48.31 -17.49
N ASN A 91 -14.86 -48.63 -18.06
CA ASN A 91 -15.51 -49.96 -18.03
C ASN A 91 -15.48 -50.63 -16.64
N GLY A 92 -16.02 -49.92 -15.64
CA GLY A 92 -16.04 -50.32 -14.23
C GLY A 92 -14.67 -50.38 -13.53
N ARG A 93 -13.56 -50.44 -14.26
CA ARG A 93 -12.20 -50.44 -13.70
C ARG A 93 -11.80 -49.03 -13.29
N THR A 94 -11.17 -48.92 -12.12
CA THR A 94 -10.67 -47.67 -11.55
C THR A 94 -9.20 -47.85 -11.18
N GLN A 95 -8.35 -46.89 -11.57
CA GLN A 95 -6.94 -46.82 -11.20
C GLN A 95 -6.65 -45.41 -10.65
N GLU A 96 -5.68 -45.27 -9.74
CA GLU A 96 -5.37 -44.01 -9.05
C GLU A 96 -3.87 -43.72 -9.11
N THR A 97 -3.50 -42.44 -9.15
CA THR A 97 -2.11 -41.99 -9.04
C THR A 97 -1.62 -41.99 -7.59
N SER A 98 -0.32 -41.80 -7.41
CA SER A 98 0.23 -41.33 -6.13
C SER A 98 -0.34 -39.96 -5.70
N ILE A 99 -0.27 -39.69 -4.40
CA ILE A 99 -0.70 -38.43 -3.77
C ILE A 99 0.48 -37.46 -3.74
N VAL A 100 0.34 -36.28 -4.35
CA VAL A 100 1.39 -35.25 -4.38
C VAL A 100 1.08 -34.19 -3.32
N LYS A 101 1.84 -34.16 -2.22
CA LYS A 101 1.51 -33.30 -1.08
C LYS A 101 1.80 -31.80 -1.31
N LYS A 102 0.91 -30.95 -0.80
CA LYS A 102 1.00 -29.48 -0.70
C LYS A 102 1.37 -28.80 -2.02
N SER A 103 0.70 -29.18 -3.10
CA SER A 103 0.92 -28.61 -4.43
C SER A 103 -0.39 -28.34 -5.18
N ARG A 104 -0.54 -27.11 -5.67
CA ARG A 104 -1.54 -26.74 -6.70
C ARG A 104 -1.04 -26.98 -8.13
N TYR A 105 0.19 -27.48 -8.26
CA TYR A 105 0.87 -27.81 -9.52
C TYR A 105 1.50 -29.21 -9.43
N PRO A 106 0.70 -30.27 -9.18
CA PRO A 106 1.22 -31.62 -9.02
C PRO A 106 1.74 -32.19 -10.34
N ARG A 107 2.72 -33.09 -10.24
CA ARG A 107 3.19 -33.89 -11.37
C ARG A 107 3.27 -35.34 -10.94
N TRP A 108 2.57 -36.20 -11.67
CA TRP A 108 2.51 -37.63 -11.43
C TRP A 108 3.39 -38.36 -12.45
N ASN A 109 3.21 -38.07 -13.74
CA ASN A 109 3.84 -38.79 -14.85
C ASN A 109 3.54 -40.31 -14.81
N GLU A 110 2.35 -40.65 -14.34
CA GLU A 110 1.89 -42.03 -14.17
C GLU A 110 1.02 -42.45 -15.36
N THR A 111 1.10 -43.72 -15.76
CA THR A 111 0.45 -44.22 -16.97
C THR A 111 -0.37 -45.46 -16.68
N PHE A 112 -1.65 -45.41 -17.01
CA PHE A 112 -2.64 -46.45 -16.82
C PHE A 112 -3.03 -47.05 -18.16
N GLU A 113 -3.13 -48.38 -18.24
CA GLU A 113 -3.63 -49.07 -19.43
C GLU A 113 -4.97 -49.77 -19.13
N PHE A 114 -5.87 -49.70 -20.11
CA PHE A 114 -7.19 -50.33 -20.09
C PHE A 114 -7.41 -51.08 -21.41
N GLU A 115 -8.13 -52.20 -21.37
CA GLU A 115 -8.49 -52.98 -22.56
C GLU A 115 -9.75 -52.38 -23.19
N LEU A 116 -9.74 -52.17 -24.52
CA LEU A 116 -10.85 -51.59 -25.26
C LEU A 116 -11.74 -52.69 -25.83
N GLU A 117 -12.97 -52.80 -25.32
CA GLU A 117 -13.96 -53.75 -25.83
C GLU A 117 -14.62 -53.24 -27.13
N GLU A 118 -14.98 -54.14 -28.05
CA GLU A 118 -15.72 -53.78 -29.26
C GLU A 118 -17.19 -53.49 -28.95
N GLY A 119 -17.71 -52.37 -29.48
CA GLY A 119 -19.11 -51.96 -29.32
C GLY A 119 -19.43 -51.10 -28.08
N ALA A 120 -18.56 -51.05 -27.06
CA ALA A 120 -18.79 -50.24 -25.87
C ALA A 120 -18.81 -48.72 -26.20
N ALA A 121 -19.92 -48.05 -25.92
CA ALA A 121 -20.11 -46.60 -26.10
C ALA A 121 -19.64 -45.77 -24.89
N GLU A 122 -18.77 -46.34 -24.06
CA GLU A 122 -18.37 -45.77 -22.79
C GLU A 122 -17.31 -44.66 -22.91
N ALA A 123 -17.29 -43.79 -21.90
CA ALA A 123 -16.34 -42.71 -21.78
C ALA A 123 -15.24 -43.02 -20.75
N LEU A 124 -14.03 -42.54 -21.02
CA LEU A 124 -12.94 -42.47 -20.03
C LEU A 124 -13.21 -41.25 -19.13
N CYS A 125 -13.37 -41.46 -17.83
CA CYS A 125 -13.44 -40.37 -16.85
C CYS A 125 -12.09 -40.24 -16.12
N VAL A 126 -11.58 -39.02 -16.00
CA VAL A 126 -10.36 -38.69 -15.24
C VAL A 126 -10.73 -37.61 -14.23
N GLU A 127 -10.49 -37.89 -12.95
CA GLU A 127 -11.03 -37.13 -11.82
C GLU A 127 -9.90 -36.73 -10.88
N ALA A 128 -9.72 -35.43 -10.65
CA ALA A 128 -8.78 -34.91 -9.67
C ALA A 128 -9.49 -34.79 -8.31
N TRP A 129 -8.76 -35.16 -7.25
CA TRP A 129 -9.24 -35.19 -5.86
C TRP A 129 -8.13 -34.67 -4.95
N ASP A 130 -8.49 -33.94 -3.90
CA ASP A 130 -7.58 -33.63 -2.79
C ASP A 130 -7.62 -34.79 -1.77
N TRP A 131 -6.47 -35.27 -1.31
CA TRP A 131 -6.41 -36.33 -0.32
C TRP A 131 -6.43 -35.78 1.10
N ASP A 132 -7.37 -36.26 1.91
CA ASP A 132 -7.55 -35.81 3.28
C ASP A 132 -7.31 -36.95 4.29
N LEU A 133 -6.59 -36.67 5.39
CA LEU A 133 -6.24 -37.70 6.39
C LEU A 133 -7.40 -38.00 7.36
N VAL A 134 -8.27 -37.02 7.61
CA VAL A 134 -9.29 -37.06 8.68
C VAL A 134 -10.71 -36.78 8.13
N SER A 135 -10.81 -36.10 7.00
CA SER A 135 -12.06 -35.76 6.29
C SER A 135 -12.33 -36.73 5.14
N ARG A 136 -13.42 -36.48 4.38
CA ARG A 136 -13.56 -37.03 3.03
C ARG A 136 -12.67 -36.23 2.07
N ASN A 137 -12.10 -36.89 1.08
CA ASN A 137 -11.35 -36.26 -0.01
C ASN A 137 -12.23 -35.25 -0.77
N ASP A 138 -11.75 -34.01 -0.90
CA ASP A 138 -12.44 -32.94 -1.64
C ASP A 138 -12.31 -33.15 -3.16
N PHE A 139 -13.36 -32.88 -3.92
CA PHE A 139 -13.30 -32.95 -5.38
C PHE A 139 -12.58 -31.72 -5.96
N LEU A 140 -11.68 -31.95 -6.93
CA LEU A 140 -10.96 -30.89 -7.64
C LEU A 140 -11.41 -30.74 -9.11
N GLY A 141 -12.30 -31.62 -9.59
CA GLY A 141 -12.87 -31.56 -10.94
C GLY A 141 -12.58 -32.81 -11.78
N LYS A 142 -13.28 -32.96 -12.91
CA LYS A 142 -13.13 -34.09 -13.83
C LYS A 142 -13.08 -33.68 -15.31
N VAL A 143 -12.55 -34.57 -16.14
CA VAL A 143 -12.64 -34.50 -17.60
C VAL A 143 -13.09 -35.86 -18.15
N VAL A 144 -13.92 -35.84 -19.19
CA VAL A 144 -14.61 -37.02 -19.72
C VAL A 144 -14.37 -37.11 -21.23
N PHE A 145 -13.80 -38.23 -21.69
CA PHE A 145 -13.44 -38.44 -23.09
C PHE A 145 -14.30 -39.51 -23.75
N ASN A 146 -14.87 -39.20 -24.91
CA ASN A 146 -15.54 -40.20 -25.74
C ASN A 146 -14.49 -41.09 -26.43
N VAL A 147 -14.50 -42.39 -26.10
CA VAL A 147 -13.49 -43.34 -26.57
C VAL A 147 -13.58 -43.61 -28.08
N GLN A 148 -14.73 -43.43 -28.73
CA GLN A 148 -14.83 -43.56 -30.20
C GLN A 148 -14.07 -42.43 -30.90
N ARG A 149 -14.09 -41.20 -30.35
CA ARG A 149 -13.28 -40.08 -30.87
C ARG A 149 -11.79 -40.34 -30.69
N LEU A 150 -11.38 -40.86 -29.54
CA LEU A 150 -9.98 -41.25 -29.29
C LEU A 150 -9.50 -42.36 -30.25
N ARG A 151 -10.33 -43.36 -30.55
CA ARG A 151 -10.02 -44.39 -31.56
C ARG A 151 -9.81 -43.80 -32.95
N ALA A 152 -10.61 -42.81 -33.34
CA ALA A 152 -10.46 -42.13 -34.63
C ALA A 152 -9.22 -41.23 -34.70
N ALA A 153 -8.86 -40.56 -33.60
CA ALA A 153 -7.67 -39.71 -33.51
C ALA A 153 -6.35 -40.49 -33.33
N GLN A 154 -6.42 -41.75 -32.85
CA GLN A 154 -5.32 -42.59 -32.35
C GLN A 154 -4.55 -42.05 -31.15
N GLN A 155 -4.26 -40.75 -31.09
CA GLN A 155 -3.61 -40.08 -29.97
C GLN A 155 -4.21 -38.69 -29.75
N GLU A 156 -4.37 -38.31 -28.48
CA GLU A 156 -4.77 -36.97 -28.06
C GLU A 156 -3.91 -36.54 -26.86
N GLU A 157 -3.24 -35.39 -26.93
CA GLU A 157 -2.37 -34.87 -25.87
C GLU A 157 -2.60 -33.37 -25.71
N GLY A 158 -2.77 -32.91 -24.47
CA GLY A 158 -2.98 -31.50 -24.19
C GLY A 158 -3.40 -31.19 -22.76
N TRP A 159 -3.65 -29.90 -22.53
CA TRP A 159 -4.24 -29.40 -21.30
C TRP A 159 -5.76 -29.40 -21.43
N PHE A 160 -6.43 -30.01 -20.45
CA PHE A 160 -7.89 -30.12 -20.40
C PHE A 160 -8.41 -29.40 -19.15
N GLN A 161 -9.38 -28.50 -19.35
CA GLN A 161 -10.05 -27.75 -18.28
C GLN A 161 -10.91 -28.68 -17.43
N LEU A 162 -10.64 -28.76 -16.13
CA LEU A 162 -11.42 -29.55 -15.19
C LEU A 162 -12.86 -29.02 -15.10
N GLN A 163 -13.84 -29.92 -14.98
CA GLN A 163 -15.28 -29.61 -14.93
C GLN A 163 -15.93 -30.09 -13.63
N PRO A 164 -16.99 -29.42 -13.13
CA PRO A 164 -17.74 -29.85 -11.96
C PRO A 164 -18.56 -31.13 -12.19
N ASP A 165 -18.99 -31.79 -11.11
CA ASP A 165 -19.81 -33.00 -11.18
C ASP A 165 -21.31 -32.70 -11.27
N GLN A 166 -21.77 -32.37 -12.48
CA GLN A 166 -23.19 -32.09 -12.80
C GLN A 166 -24.18 -33.25 -12.51
N SER A 167 -23.74 -34.39 -11.97
CA SER A 167 -24.61 -35.54 -11.68
C SER A 167 -25.35 -35.47 -10.34
N LYS A 168 -25.03 -34.49 -9.47
CA LYS A 168 -25.59 -34.39 -8.11
C LYS A 168 -26.65 -33.29 -7.89
N SER A 169 -26.79 -32.34 -8.83
CA SER A 169 -27.50 -31.07 -8.66
C SER A 169 -29.04 -31.14 -8.69
N GLN A 170 -29.64 -32.25 -8.23
CA GLN A 170 -31.09 -32.38 -8.01
C GLN A 170 -31.39 -32.91 -6.61
N ARG A 171 -31.19 -32.05 -5.61
CA ARG A 171 -31.86 -32.13 -4.30
C ARG A 171 -32.63 -30.83 -4.06
N GLU A 172 -33.71 -30.92 -3.31
CA GLU A 172 -34.73 -29.87 -3.22
C GLU A 172 -34.17 -28.60 -2.54
N GLU A 173 -34.35 -27.44 -3.19
CA GLU A 173 -33.83 -26.14 -2.72
C GLU A 173 -34.39 -25.75 -1.35
N GLY A 174 -33.54 -25.82 -0.31
CA GLY A 174 -33.82 -25.18 0.97
C GLY A 174 -33.72 -23.66 0.87
N ASN A 175 -34.61 -22.92 1.54
CA ASN A 175 -34.51 -21.46 1.60
C ASN A 175 -33.38 -21.04 2.56
N LEU A 176 -32.18 -20.80 2.01
CA LEU A 176 -30.98 -20.37 2.74
C LEU A 176 -30.98 -18.89 3.14
N GLY A 177 -32.01 -18.12 2.79
CA GLY A 177 -32.06 -16.67 3.01
C GLY A 177 -31.45 -15.86 1.87
N SER A 178 -31.01 -14.63 2.16
CA SER A 178 -30.57 -13.68 1.13
C SER A 178 -29.58 -12.65 1.69
N LEU A 179 -28.66 -12.19 0.84
CA LEU A 179 -27.74 -11.09 1.15
C LEU A 179 -28.19 -9.81 0.45
N GLN A 180 -28.23 -8.70 1.18
CA GLN A 180 -28.35 -7.38 0.54
C GLN A 180 -26.96 -6.94 0.07
N LEU A 181 -26.80 -6.72 -1.23
CA LEU A 181 -25.53 -6.36 -1.85
C LEU A 181 -25.68 -5.10 -2.69
N GLU A 182 -24.65 -4.27 -2.69
CA GLU A 182 -24.41 -3.26 -3.73
C GLU A 182 -23.06 -3.54 -4.38
N VAL A 183 -23.04 -3.80 -5.70
CA VAL A 183 -21.84 -4.21 -6.45
C VAL A 183 -21.80 -3.49 -7.78
N ARG A 184 -20.72 -2.76 -8.05
CA ARG A 184 -20.56 -1.97 -9.28
C ARG A 184 -19.37 -2.46 -10.10
N LEU A 185 -19.60 -2.80 -11.37
CA LEU A 185 -18.55 -3.12 -12.33
C LEU A 185 -18.09 -1.84 -13.04
N ARG A 186 -16.77 -1.63 -13.16
CA ARG A 186 -16.18 -0.54 -13.95
C ARG A 186 -15.03 -1.08 -14.79
N ASP A 187 -15.14 -0.95 -16.11
CA ASP A 187 -14.01 -1.16 -17.02
C ASP A 187 -13.19 0.14 -17.08
N GLU A 188 -12.12 0.23 -16.29
CA GLU A 188 -11.21 1.38 -16.36
C GLU A 188 -10.01 1.12 -17.29
N MET A 189 -9.74 2.09 -18.16
CA MET A 189 -8.56 2.13 -19.03
C MET A 189 -7.50 3.02 -18.38
N VAL A 190 -6.26 2.53 -18.29
CA VAL A 190 -5.10 3.34 -17.91
C VAL A 190 -4.38 3.77 -19.19
N LEU A 191 -4.27 5.08 -19.42
CA LEU A 191 -3.53 5.63 -20.58
C LEU A 191 -2.01 5.49 -20.38
N PRO A 192 -1.19 5.63 -21.45
CA PRO A 192 0.26 5.71 -21.30
C PRO A 192 0.69 6.95 -20.50
N SER A 193 1.77 6.82 -19.72
CA SER A 193 2.41 7.88 -18.91
C SER A 193 2.48 9.27 -19.57
N GLY A 194 2.77 9.35 -20.87
CA GLY A 194 2.85 10.60 -21.62
C GLY A 194 1.56 11.43 -21.62
N CYS A 195 0.39 10.79 -21.50
CA CYS A 195 -0.91 11.47 -21.40
C CYS A 195 -1.10 12.14 -20.03
N TYR A 196 -0.68 11.48 -18.95
CA TYR A 196 -0.84 12.01 -17.58
C TYR A 196 0.24 13.03 -17.18
N GLN A 197 1.34 13.10 -17.93
CA GLN A 197 2.49 13.94 -17.59
C GLN A 197 2.15 15.43 -17.29
N PRO A 198 1.23 16.12 -18.01
CA PRO A 198 0.84 17.49 -17.67
C PRO A 198 0.18 17.61 -16.28
N LEU A 199 -0.67 16.65 -15.91
CA LEU A 199 -1.34 16.61 -14.59
C LEU A 199 -0.31 16.42 -13.47
N VAL A 200 0.60 15.45 -13.66
CA VAL A 200 1.66 15.16 -12.68
C VAL A 200 2.60 16.36 -12.52
N GLN A 201 2.98 17.03 -13.62
CA GLN A 201 3.83 18.22 -13.58
C GLN A 201 3.17 19.39 -12.85
N LEU A 202 1.88 19.65 -13.09
CA LEU A 202 1.13 20.71 -12.41
C LEU A 202 1.06 20.48 -10.89
N LEU A 203 0.73 19.26 -10.46
CA LEU A 203 0.71 18.87 -9.05
C LEU A 203 2.10 18.96 -8.40
N CYS A 204 3.16 18.57 -9.13
CA CYS A 204 4.55 18.69 -8.66
C CYS A 204 5.03 20.15 -8.58
N ARG A 205 4.56 21.04 -9.46
CA ARG A 205 4.87 22.48 -9.44
C ARG A 205 4.29 23.13 -8.19
N GLU A 206 3.02 22.85 -7.87
CA GLU A 206 2.35 23.36 -6.68
C GLU A 206 3.06 22.95 -5.38
N VAL A 207 3.44 21.67 -5.23
CA VAL A 207 4.17 21.19 -4.05
C VAL A 207 5.52 21.89 -3.90
N LYS A 208 6.29 22.05 -4.99
CA LYS A 208 7.58 22.75 -4.96
C LYS A 208 7.45 24.23 -4.59
N LEU A 209 6.47 24.93 -5.15
CA LEU A 209 6.16 26.33 -4.79
C LEU A 209 5.71 26.44 -3.33
N GLY A 210 4.95 25.45 -2.83
CA GLY A 210 4.50 25.31 -1.44
C GLY A 210 5.62 25.34 -0.39
N THR A 211 6.81 24.86 -0.75
CA THR A 211 7.93 24.68 0.19
C THR A 211 8.97 25.81 0.09
N GLN A 212 9.10 26.51 -1.04
CA GLN A 212 10.17 27.49 -1.27
C GLN A 212 9.96 28.87 -0.62
N VAL A 213 8.77 29.20 -0.13
CA VAL A 213 8.42 30.59 0.24
C VAL A 213 9.07 31.11 1.54
N ARG A 214 9.69 30.26 2.38
CA ARG A 214 10.46 30.72 3.56
C ARG A 214 11.70 29.87 3.87
N GLY A 215 12.83 30.20 3.24
CA GLY A 215 14.15 30.02 3.84
C GLY A 215 14.51 31.22 4.73
N PRO A 216 15.28 31.06 5.82
CA PRO A 216 15.76 32.18 6.62
C PRO A 216 16.75 33.04 5.80
N LEU A 217 16.68 34.36 5.97
CA LEU A 217 17.63 35.30 5.37
C LEU A 217 19.05 35.04 5.88
N GLY A 218 19.89 34.48 5.00
CA GLY A 218 21.33 34.36 5.18
C GLY A 218 22.06 35.62 4.69
N ASP A 219 23.12 35.99 5.40
CA ASP A 219 23.89 37.23 5.25
C ASP A 219 24.73 37.30 3.95
N GLY A 220 25.06 38.53 3.51
CA GLY A 220 26.19 38.81 2.62
C GLY A 220 25.97 38.75 1.10
N GLY A 221 25.34 39.77 0.50
CA GLY A 221 25.17 39.86 -0.97
C GLY A 221 24.91 41.27 -1.51
N ARG A 222 25.91 42.16 -1.44
CA ARG A 222 25.78 43.57 -1.87
C ARG A 222 25.72 43.70 -3.40
N VAL A 223 24.54 43.94 -3.97
CA VAL A 223 24.38 44.37 -5.38
C VAL A 223 23.66 45.72 -5.40
N GLN A 224 24.31 46.74 -5.96
CA GLN A 224 23.69 48.06 -6.18
C GLN A 224 22.79 47.99 -7.42
N GLY A 225 21.54 48.43 -7.27
CA GLY A 225 20.57 48.54 -8.36
C GLY A 225 19.36 49.34 -7.88
N GLN A 226 19.43 50.67 -7.98
CA GLN A 226 18.32 51.54 -7.61
C GLN A 226 17.22 51.52 -8.68
N SER A 227 15.99 51.21 -8.29
CA SER A 227 14.79 51.62 -9.02
C SER A 227 13.77 52.16 -8.02
N VAL A 228 13.64 53.49 -7.98
CA VAL A 228 12.74 54.22 -7.06
C VAL A 228 11.30 54.15 -7.57
N CYS A 229 10.36 53.76 -6.72
CA CYS A 229 8.93 53.85 -7.05
C CYS A 229 8.45 55.31 -7.02
N PRO A 230 7.62 55.76 -7.98
CA PRO A 230 7.01 57.09 -7.94
C PRO A 230 5.89 57.18 -6.89
N PRO A 231 5.58 58.39 -6.37
CA PRO A 231 4.53 58.58 -5.37
C PRO A 231 3.12 58.48 -5.98
N CYS A 232 2.17 57.93 -5.20
CA CYS A 232 0.77 57.80 -5.60
C CYS A 232 0.04 59.15 -5.66
N PRO A 233 -0.91 59.36 -6.59
CA PRO A 233 -1.67 60.59 -6.71
C PRO A 233 -2.76 60.73 -5.64
N SER A 234 -2.93 61.94 -5.11
CA SER A 234 -3.97 62.34 -4.16
C SER A 234 -5.37 62.38 -4.79
N LYS A 235 -6.39 61.86 -4.09
CA LYS A 235 -7.81 62.05 -4.44
C LYS A 235 -8.33 63.47 -4.10
N PRO A 236 -9.37 63.97 -4.78
CA PRO A 236 -9.80 65.36 -4.70
C PRO A 236 -10.58 65.71 -3.43
N THR A 237 -10.53 66.99 -3.07
CA THR A 237 -11.18 67.59 -1.90
C THR A 237 -12.68 67.84 -2.11
N LEU A 238 -13.45 67.65 -1.03
CA LEU A 238 -14.81 68.19 -0.88
C LEU A 238 -14.84 69.08 0.37
N LYS A 239 -15.43 70.27 0.24
CA LYS A 239 -15.35 71.37 1.22
C LYS A 239 -16.50 71.38 2.23
N SER A 240 -16.17 71.55 3.50
CA SER A 240 -16.94 72.34 4.49
C SER A 240 -16.04 72.59 5.71
N ARG A 241 -15.50 73.80 5.86
CA ARG A 241 -16.01 74.90 6.72
C ARG A 241 -15.76 74.70 8.23
N ASP A 242 -14.75 75.44 8.70
CA ASP A 242 -14.83 76.41 9.81
C ASP A 242 -15.30 75.93 11.20
N LEU A 243 -14.35 75.78 12.15
CA LEU A 243 -14.14 76.66 13.35
C LEU A 243 -13.61 75.96 14.63
N SER A 244 -12.50 76.52 15.13
CA SER A 244 -12.07 76.70 16.53
C SER A 244 -11.98 75.53 17.54
N CYS A 245 -10.79 75.35 18.09
CA CYS A 245 -10.53 74.67 19.37
C CYS A 245 -10.90 75.56 20.58
N GLN A 246 -11.23 74.96 21.74
CA GLN A 246 -10.81 75.47 23.05
C GLN A 246 -10.92 74.42 24.19
N ASP A 247 -10.12 74.67 25.22
CA ASP A 247 -9.68 73.83 26.35
C ASP A 247 -10.72 73.28 27.35
N GLY A 248 -10.32 72.21 28.07
CA GLY A 248 -10.26 72.29 29.54
C GLY A 248 -10.96 71.24 30.45
N LYS A 249 -10.15 70.68 31.38
CA LYS A 249 -10.46 70.30 32.79
C LYS A 249 -11.27 69.02 33.17
N GLU A 250 -10.67 68.26 34.11
CA GLU A 250 -11.28 67.37 35.14
C GLU A 250 -11.96 68.20 36.30
N PRO A 251 -12.57 67.66 37.41
CA PRO A 251 -12.47 66.30 38.01
C PRO A 251 -13.71 65.69 38.79
N ALA A 252 -13.50 64.46 39.33
CA ALA A 252 -13.89 63.94 40.68
C ALA A 252 -15.31 63.38 41.08
N SER A 253 -15.26 62.22 41.80
CA SER A 253 -15.88 61.93 43.13
C SER A 253 -17.27 61.24 43.35
N ALA A 254 -17.24 59.92 43.65
CA ALA A 254 -17.69 59.25 44.92
C ALA A 254 -19.12 58.62 45.19
N ARG A 255 -19.07 57.46 45.91
CA ARG A 255 -20.05 56.75 46.81
C ARG A 255 -21.22 55.89 46.22
N GLY A 256 -21.43 54.70 46.84
CA GLY A 256 -22.63 53.81 46.72
C GLY A 256 -23.46 53.80 48.03
N PRO A 257 -24.21 52.73 48.44
CA PRO A 257 -24.36 51.36 47.88
C PRO A 257 -25.82 50.77 47.88
N SER A 258 -25.94 49.43 47.73
CA SER A 258 -27.09 48.51 48.03
C SER A 258 -28.08 48.12 46.90
N VAL A 259 -28.59 46.88 46.99
CA VAL A 259 -28.95 45.90 45.93
C VAL A 259 -30.04 44.94 46.50
N PRO A 260 -30.97 44.25 45.76
CA PRO A 260 -31.08 43.91 44.33
C PRO A 260 -32.32 44.57 43.65
N TRP A 261 -32.91 44.18 42.50
CA TRP A 261 -32.85 43.06 41.52
C TRP A 261 -33.27 43.64 40.13
N GLU A 262 -33.10 43.06 38.92
CA GLU A 262 -32.72 41.71 38.44
C GLU A 262 -32.25 41.75 36.94
N SER A 263 -32.30 40.63 36.19
CA SER A 263 -32.34 40.48 34.71
C SER A 263 -31.23 41.07 33.79
N ALA A 264 -30.58 40.16 33.03
CA ALA A 264 -29.90 40.36 31.72
C ALA A 264 -28.47 41.03 31.66
N PRO A 265 -27.61 40.65 30.67
CA PRO A 265 -26.15 40.76 30.78
C PRO A 265 -25.50 42.03 30.16
N PRO A 266 -24.25 42.39 30.56
CA PRO A 266 -23.69 43.72 30.31
C PRO A 266 -22.67 43.83 29.15
N PHE A 267 -22.56 45.04 28.60
CA PHE A 267 -21.36 45.55 27.92
C PHE A 267 -20.21 45.80 28.92
N PRO A 268 -18.93 45.67 28.52
CA PRO A 268 -17.82 46.37 29.15
C PRO A 268 -17.31 47.54 28.29
N MET A 269 -17.22 48.72 28.90
CA MET A 269 -16.50 49.88 28.37
C MET A 269 -14.98 49.70 28.47
N VAL A 270 -14.26 50.40 27.60
CA VAL A 270 -12.80 50.52 27.58
C VAL A 270 -12.31 51.34 28.78
N LEU A 271 -11.20 50.90 29.40
CA LEU A 271 -10.36 51.75 30.27
C LEU A 271 -8.89 51.58 29.89
N CYS A 272 -8.23 52.69 29.55
CA CYS A 272 -6.78 52.77 29.32
C CYS A 272 -6.05 53.32 30.56
N GLY A 273 -4.85 52.79 30.81
CA GLY A 273 -3.84 53.32 31.73
C GLY A 273 -2.48 53.43 31.01
N PRO A 274 -1.51 54.23 31.51
CA PRO A 274 -0.67 55.03 30.61
C PRO A 274 0.71 54.46 30.24
N GLN A 275 1.11 54.81 29.01
CA GLN A 275 2.46 55.15 28.50
C GLN A 275 3.69 54.32 28.94
N SER A 276 4.30 53.61 27.98
CA SER A 276 5.65 53.94 27.47
C SER A 276 6.04 53.19 26.18
N GLU A 277 6.59 53.94 25.22
CA GLU A 277 7.57 53.53 24.19
C GLU A 277 7.25 52.43 23.15
N GLY A 278 6.42 52.84 22.19
CA GLY A 278 6.57 52.66 20.73
C GLY A 278 7.46 51.56 20.11
N PHE A 279 6.81 50.60 19.45
CA PHE A 279 7.22 50.09 18.13
C PHE A 279 5.96 49.89 17.27
N GLY A 280 6.04 50.21 15.97
CA GLY A 280 4.86 50.27 15.09
C GLY A 280 4.35 48.88 14.65
N PHE A 281 3.07 48.60 14.92
CA PHE A 281 2.32 47.49 14.33
C PHE A 281 1.36 47.98 13.23
N PRO A 282 1.05 47.17 12.21
CA PRO A 282 0.04 47.50 11.21
C PRO A 282 -1.40 47.43 11.77
N CYS A 283 -2.32 48.11 11.06
CA CYS A 283 -3.68 48.43 11.51
C CYS A 283 -4.52 47.23 11.97
N ALA A 284 -5.08 47.31 13.19
CA ALA A 284 -6.07 46.37 13.72
C ALA A 284 -7.50 46.81 13.33
N SER A 285 -7.93 46.52 12.09
CA SER A 285 -9.31 46.79 11.64
C SER A 285 -9.86 45.77 10.62
N CYS A 286 -9.38 44.54 10.62
CA CYS A 286 -9.93 43.45 9.81
C CYS A 286 -10.25 42.22 10.68
N SER A 287 -11.54 41.95 10.88
CA SER A 287 -12.04 40.73 11.51
C SER A 287 -11.74 39.50 10.63
N PRO A 288 -11.46 38.31 11.20
CA PRO A 288 -10.97 37.15 10.45
C PRO A 288 -12.05 36.37 9.65
N THR A 289 -13.13 37.03 9.22
CA THR A 289 -14.34 36.38 8.65
C THR A 289 -14.80 36.94 7.30
N SER A 290 -13.92 37.64 6.56
CA SER A 290 -14.19 38.08 5.18
C SER A 290 -13.23 37.41 4.19
N PRO A 291 -13.71 36.72 3.13
CA PRO A 291 -12.88 35.94 2.20
C PRO A 291 -12.22 36.79 1.09
N CYS A 292 -11.96 38.07 1.36
CA CYS A 292 -11.39 39.00 0.39
C CYS A 292 -9.90 39.23 0.69
N CYS A 293 -9.06 39.10 -0.35
CA CYS A 293 -7.60 39.22 -0.30
C CYS A 293 -6.82 38.02 0.29
N LEU A 294 -7.01 36.83 -0.28
CA LEU A 294 -5.92 35.84 -0.35
C LEU A 294 -5.03 36.19 -1.56
N PRO A 295 -3.80 36.71 -1.40
CA PRO A 295 -2.83 36.71 -2.49
C PRO A 295 -2.50 35.26 -2.86
N GLN A 296 -2.31 34.97 -4.16
CA GLN A 296 -2.11 33.61 -4.72
C GLN A 296 -1.22 32.74 -3.83
N SER A 297 -1.85 31.89 -3.03
CA SER A 297 -1.19 31.14 -1.97
C SER A 297 -0.63 29.83 -2.54
N PRO A 298 0.65 29.50 -2.32
CA PRO A 298 1.22 28.23 -2.77
C PRO A 298 0.42 27.01 -2.28
N GLY A 299 0.17 26.04 -3.17
CA GLY A 299 -0.58 24.82 -2.84
C GLY A 299 -2.10 24.96 -2.95
N GLN A 300 -2.58 25.97 -3.68
CA GLN A 300 -4.02 26.23 -3.89
C GLN A 300 -4.74 25.01 -4.47
N LEU A 301 -4.12 24.26 -5.39
CA LEU A 301 -4.73 23.05 -5.94
C LEU A 301 -4.84 21.92 -4.90
N ILE A 302 -3.85 21.76 -4.02
CA ILE A 302 -3.88 20.72 -2.97
C ILE A 302 -4.94 21.06 -1.90
N LEU A 303 -5.08 22.34 -1.55
CA LEU A 303 -6.14 22.80 -0.66
C LEU A 303 -7.54 22.60 -1.28
N LEU A 304 -7.71 22.91 -2.57
CA LEU A 304 -8.97 22.66 -3.28
C LEU A 304 -9.30 21.16 -3.38
N ILE A 305 -8.31 20.30 -3.58
CA ILE A 305 -8.50 18.85 -3.49
C ILE A 305 -8.95 18.45 -2.08
N GLU A 306 -8.34 18.95 -1.01
CA GLU A 306 -8.78 18.65 0.36
C GLU A 306 -10.22 19.13 0.63
N GLU A 307 -10.59 20.34 0.18
CA GLU A 307 -11.96 20.89 0.35
C GLU A 307 -13.03 20.13 -0.45
N THR A 308 -12.69 19.64 -1.65
CA THR A 308 -13.64 18.95 -2.55
C THR A 308 -13.72 17.44 -2.30
N THR A 309 -12.74 16.85 -1.60
CA THR A 309 -12.73 15.40 -1.32
C THR A 309 -13.71 15.05 -0.20
N SER A 310 -14.66 14.15 -0.48
CA SER A 310 -15.59 13.60 0.51
C SER A 310 -14.87 12.89 1.67
N THR A 311 -15.58 12.67 2.78
CA THR A 311 -15.02 11.95 3.95
C THR A 311 -14.66 10.50 3.66
N GLU A 312 -15.39 9.86 2.75
CA GLU A 312 -15.24 8.45 2.37
C GLU A 312 -14.01 8.25 1.49
N CYS A 313 -13.87 9.01 0.40
CA CYS A 313 -12.75 8.89 -0.55
C CYS A 313 -11.41 9.42 -0.01
N ARG A 314 -11.39 10.05 1.18
CA ARG A 314 -10.22 10.77 1.69
C ARG A 314 -9.02 9.87 1.99
N GLN A 315 -9.25 8.62 2.40
CA GLN A 315 -8.18 7.64 2.61
C GLN A 315 -7.48 7.28 1.29
N ASP A 316 -8.26 7.08 0.24
CA ASP A 316 -7.77 6.62 -1.07
C ASP A 316 -7.04 7.76 -1.79
N VAL A 317 -7.63 8.95 -1.82
CA VAL A 317 -7.02 10.17 -2.37
C VAL A 317 -5.70 10.50 -1.66
N ALA A 318 -5.65 10.40 -0.33
CA ALA A 318 -4.41 10.58 0.43
C ALA A 318 -3.33 9.57 0.06
N THR A 319 -3.71 8.29 -0.07
CA THR A 319 -2.80 7.19 -0.41
C THR A 319 -2.27 7.35 -1.83
N THR A 320 -3.14 7.68 -2.78
CA THR A 320 -2.84 7.85 -4.21
C THR A 320 -1.93 9.05 -4.45
N LEU A 321 -2.26 10.22 -3.87
CA LEU A 321 -1.40 11.41 -3.93
C LEU A 321 -0.02 11.14 -3.32
N LEU A 322 0.03 10.52 -2.14
CA LEU A 322 1.29 10.17 -1.50
C LEU A 322 2.14 9.25 -2.39
N LYS A 323 1.56 8.20 -2.97
CA LYS A 323 2.29 7.29 -3.88
C LYS A 323 2.80 8.02 -5.11
N LEU A 324 2.00 8.90 -5.73
CA LEU A 324 2.45 9.75 -6.83
C LEU A 324 3.68 10.58 -6.41
N PHE A 325 3.61 11.29 -5.28
CA PHE A 325 4.72 12.12 -4.82
C PHE A 325 5.93 11.32 -4.30
N LEU A 326 5.75 10.09 -3.81
CA LEU A 326 6.85 9.16 -3.54
C LEU A 326 7.55 8.78 -4.85
N GLY A 327 6.79 8.47 -5.90
CA GLY A 327 7.28 8.19 -7.25
C GLY A 327 8.07 9.34 -7.88
N GLN A 328 7.70 10.58 -7.56
CA GLN A 328 8.37 11.80 -8.03
C GLN A 328 9.46 12.33 -7.07
N GLY A 329 9.69 11.67 -5.93
CA GLY A 329 10.68 12.09 -4.92
C GLY A 329 10.29 13.31 -4.08
N LEU A 330 9.04 13.77 -4.14
CA LEU A 330 8.52 14.99 -3.48
C LEU A 330 7.66 14.72 -2.23
N ALA A 331 7.60 13.47 -1.75
CA ALA A 331 6.73 13.10 -0.63
C ALA A 331 6.98 13.90 0.67
N LYS A 332 8.22 14.31 0.94
CA LYS A 332 8.56 15.17 2.09
C LYS A 332 7.91 16.57 1.94
N ASP A 333 8.10 17.19 0.78
CA ASP A 333 7.61 18.53 0.46
C ASP A 333 6.08 18.56 0.45
N PHE A 334 5.44 17.50 -0.07
CA PHE A 334 4.00 17.31 -0.04
C PHE A 334 3.44 17.22 1.38
N LEU A 335 4.07 16.43 2.25
CA LEU A 335 3.63 16.33 3.65
C LEU A 335 3.82 17.65 4.42
N ASP A 336 4.90 18.40 4.16
CA ASP A 336 5.10 19.73 4.75
C ASP A 336 4.07 20.77 4.27
N LEU A 337 3.68 20.74 3.00
CA LEU A 337 2.59 21.57 2.51
C LEU A 337 1.28 21.23 3.24
N LEU A 338 0.95 19.94 3.38
CA LEU A 338 -0.24 19.50 4.11
C LEU A 338 -0.19 19.90 5.60
N PHE A 339 0.97 19.79 6.27
CA PHE A 339 1.13 20.26 7.65
C PHE A 339 0.93 21.77 7.78
N GLN A 340 1.44 22.57 6.83
CA GLN A 340 1.21 24.02 6.80
C GLN A 340 -0.28 24.37 6.63
N LEU A 341 -1.00 23.67 5.73
CA LEU A 341 -2.42 23.88 5.51
C LEU A 341 -3.26 23.53 6.75
N GLU A 342 -3.01 22.39 7.40
CA GLU A 342 -3.74 22.02 8.63
C GLU A 342 -3.39 22.94 9.83
N LEU A 343 -2.12 23.31 9.99
CA LEU A 343 -1.69 24.26 11.03
C LEU A 343 -2.27 25.66 10.81
N GLY A 344 -2.42 26.11 9.56
CA GLY A 344 -3.05 27.38 9.22
C GLY A 344 -4.51 27.44 9.68
N ARG A 345 -5.24 26.34 9.50
CA ARG A 345 -6.67 26.17 9.87
C ARG A 345 -6.90 25.90 11.36
N THR A 346 -5.89 25.39 12.08
CA THR A 346 -6.03 25.01 13.49
C THR A 346 -5.81 26.20 14.42
N SER A 347 -6.81 26.51 15.25
CA SER A 347 -6.75 27.54 16.30
C SER A 347 -6.32 26.98 17.66
N GLU A 348 -6.74 25.77 18.01
CA GLU A 348 -6.50 25.13 19.31
C GLU A 348 -5.55 23.94 19.20
N ALA A 349 -4.53 23.90 20.07
CA ALA A 349 -3.60 22.76 20.14
C ALA A 349 -4.29 21.40 20.39
N ASN A 350 -5.46 21.41 21.06
CA ASN A 350 -6.22 20.20 21.40
C ASN A 350 -6.96 19.56 20.21
N THR A 351 -7.03 20.18 19.03
CA THR A 351 -7.68 19.62 17.83
C THR A 351 -6.68 19.20 16.74
N LEU A 352 -5.42 19.59 16.90
CA LEU A 352 -4.31 19.39 15.95
C LEU A 352 -4.10 17.91 15.57
N PHE A 353 -4.19 17.59 14.27
CA PHE A 353 -4.03 16.22 13.71
C PHE A 353 -4.94 15.15 14.35
N ARG A 354 -6.04 15.55 14.99
CA ARG A 354 -7.11 14.65 15.47
C ARG A 354 -8.25 14.48 14.48
N SER A 355 -8.31 15.34 13.45
CA SER A 355 -9.32 15.30 12.40
C SER A 355 -9.06 14.16 11.40
N ASN A 356 -10.08 13.85 10.58
CA ASN A 356 -9.91 13.06 9.36
C ASN A 356 -9.50 14.00 8.20
N SER A 357 -8.30 14.59 8.26
CA SER A 357 -7.74 15.49 7.23
C SER A 357 -6.91 14.75 6.19
N LEU A 358 -6.63 15.42 5.06
CA LEU A 358 -5.74 14.91 4.02
C LEU A 358 -4.30 14.77 4.54
N ALA A 359 -3.83 15.69 5.39
CA ALA A 359 -2.53 15.58 6.06
C ALA A 359 -2.46 14.37 6.98
N SER A 360 -3.49 14.19 7.82
CA SER A 360 -3.60 13.09 8.77
C SER A 360 -3.56 11.72 8.09
N LYS A 361 -4.25 11.60 6.95
CA LYS A 361 -4.35 10.37 6.16
C LYS A 361 -3.09 10.10 5.32
N SER A 362 -2.51 11.14 4.73
CA SER A 362 -1.25 11.03 3.97
C SER A 362 -0.09 10.61 4.87
N MET A 363 0.02 11.18 6.08
CA MET A 363 1.07 10.82 7.04
C MET A 363 0.90 9.38 7.58
N GLU A 364 -0.34 8.93 7.80
CA GLU A 364 -0.62 7.52 8.17
C GLU A 364 -0.15 6.55 7.08
N SER A 365 -0.49 6.84 5.81
CA SER A 365 -0.05 6.04 4.66
C SER A 365 1.48 6.09 4.48
N PHE A 366 2.11 7.24 4.71
CA PHE A 366 3.56 7.41 4.63
C PHE A 366 4.31 6.58 5.68
N LEU A 367 3.82 6.55 6.93
CA LEU A 367 4.41 5.69 7.96
C LEU A 367 4.23 4.20 7.64
N LYS A 368 3.10 3.80 7.04
CA LYS A 368 2.91 2.43 6.54
C LYS A 368 3.91 2.08 5.42
N VAL A 369 4.13 2.95 4.43
CA VAL A 369 5.06 2.67 3.32
C VAL A 369 6.53 2.74 3.76
N ALA A 370 6.95 3.80 4.43
CA ALA A 370 8.36 4.03 4.78
C ALA A 370 8.79 3.34 6.09
N GLY A 371 7.86 3.16 7.04
CA GLY A 371 8.14 2.73 8.40
C GLY A 371 7.95 1.24 8.71
N MET A 372 7.35 0.44 7.82
CA MET A 372 6.94 -0.94 8.16
C MET A 372 8.09 -1.83 8.67
N ARG A 373 9.27 -1.76 8.03
CA ARG A 373 10.45 -2.54 8.46
C ARG A 373 10.96 -2.13 9.84
N TYR A 374 10.86 -0.84 10.16
CA TYR A 374 11.21 -0.30 11.47
C TYR A 374 10.19 -0.74 12.54
N LEU A 375 8.90 -0.66 12.21
CA LEU A 375 7.80 -1.13 13.06
C LEU A 375 7.97 -2.61 13.42
N HIS A 376 8.30 -3.46 12.45
CA HIS A 376 8.59 -4.89 12.67
C HIS A 376 9.77 -5.10 13.63
N GLY A 377 10.87 -4.37 13.43
CA GLY A 377 12.04 -4.46 14.32
C GLY A 377 11.79 -3.97 15.75
N VAL A 378 10.86 -3.04 15.95
CA VAL A 378 10.52 -2.49 17.27
C VAL A 378 9.43 -3.28 17.97
N LEU A 379 8.37 -3.70 17.27
CA LEU A 379 7.18 -4.35 17.84
C LEU A 379 7.22 -5.87 17.82
N GLY A 380 7.79 -6.51 16.78
CA GLY A 380 7.74 -7.97 16.59
C GLY A 380 8.09 -8.74 17.87
N PRO A 381 9.27 -8.51 18.50
CA PRO A 381 9.68 -9.22 19.71
C PRO A 381 8.80 -9.00 20.96
N ILE A 382 7.94 -7.96 20.97
CA ILE A 382 6.97 -7.71 22.05
C ILE A 382 5.67 -8.44 21.72
N ILE A 383 5.20 -8.36 20.47
CA ILE A 383 3.98 -9.05 20.01
C ILE A 383 4.16 -10.57 20.10
N ASP A 384 5.28 -11.12 19.61
CA ASP A 384 5.56 -12.55 19.68
C ASP A 384 5.50 -13.06 21.12
N ARG A 385 6.11 -12.32 22.06
CA ARG A 385 6.06 -12.62 23.50
C ARG A 385 4.63 -12.61 24.06
N VAL A 386 3.78 -11.66 23.68
CA VAL A 386 2.38 -11.61 24.12
C VAL A 386 1.59 -12.83 23.58
N PHE A 387 1.85 -13.25 22.34
CA PHE A 387 1.26 -14.44 21.74
C PHE A 387 1.78 -15.77 22.32
N GLU A 388 3.02 -15.80 22.82
CA GLU A 388 3.64 -16.95 23.49
C GLU A 388 3.17 -17.10 24.94
N GLU A 389 3.14 -15.99 25.70
CA GLU A 389 2.81 -16.02 27.14
C GLU A 389 1.32 -16.31 27.41
N LYS A 390 0.40 -15.85 26.53
CA LYS A 390 -1.07 -16.06 26.62
C LYS A 390 -1.71 -15.83 28.00
N LYS A 391 -1.10 -14.98 28.82
CA LYS A 391 -1.59 -14.66 30.17
C LYS A 391 -2.96 -13.98 30.10
N TYR A 392 -3.83 -14.30 31.04
CA TYR A 392 -5.01 -13.49 31.28
C TYR A 392 -4.58 -12.16 31.92
N VAL A 393 -5.06 -11.05 31.35
CA VAL A 393 -4.70 -9.70 31.77
C VAL A 393 -5.98 -8.87 31.75
N GLU A 394 -6.40 -8.40 32.93
CA GLU A 394 -7.51 -7.47 33.09
C GLU A 394 -7.17 -6.44 34.17
N LEU A 395 -7.54 -5.18 33.95
CA LEU A 395 -7.33 -4.06 34.88
C LEU A 395 -8.63 -3.36 35.28
N ASP A 396 -9.74 -3.63 34.58
CA ASP A 396 -11.07 -3.13 34.91
C ASP A 396 -11.72 -4.07 35.94
N PRO A 397 -11.91 -3.65 37.21
CA PRO A 397 -12.52 -4.49 38.26
C PRO A 397 -13.87 -5.08 37.85
N SER A 398 -14.65 -4.34 37.05
CA SER A 398 -15.97 -4.78 36.57
C SER A 398 -15.94 -5.94 35.56
N LYS A 399 -14.74 -6.36 35.11
CA LYS A 399 -14.53 -7.37 34.06
C LYS A 399 -13.60 -8.52 34.48
N VAL A 400 -13.17 -8.55 35.74
CA VAL A 400 -12.28 -9.62 36.24
C VAL A 400 -13.06 -10.93 36.38
N GLU A 401 -12.70 -11.93 35.58
CA GLU A 401 -13.18 -13.31 35.76
C GLU A 401 -12.34 -14.02 36.82
N VAL A 402 -12.86 -14.12 38.05
CA VAL A 402 -12.27 -14.97 39.08
C VAL A 402 -12.50 -16.45 38.73
N LYS A 403 -11.43 -17.24 38.66
CA LYS A 403 -11.49 -18.68 38.36
C LYS A 403 -10.84 -19.51 39.46
N ASP A 404 -11.48 -20.62 39.79
CA ASP A 404 -10.86 -21.71 40.54
C ASP A 404 -9.80 -22.39 39.67
N VAL A 405 -8.52 -22.21 40.01
CA VAL A 405 -7.40 -22.80 39.29
C VAL A 405 -6.84 -23.99 40.08
N GLY A 406 -7.16 -25.21 39.66
CA GLY A 406 -6.55 -26.42 40.22
C GLY A 406 -7.15 -27.72 39.71
N CYS A 407 -6.33 -28.78 39.68
CA CYS A 407 -6.82 -30.15 39.66
C CYS A 407 -6.74 -30.71 41.09
N SER A 408 -7.85 -31.26 41.59
CA SER A 408 -7.92 -32.18 42.73
C SER A 408 -7.16 -31.78 44.02
N GLY A 409 -7.79 -30.95 44.86
CA GLY A 409 -7.67 -31.07 46.32
C GLY A 409 -6.97 -29.96 47.11
N LEU A 410 -6.25 -29.03 46.47
CA LEU A 410 -5.73 -27.82 47.12
C LEU A 410 -6.21 -26.56 46.38
N HIS A 411 -7.42 -26.11 46.70
CA HIS A 411 -7.96 -24.85 46.17
C HIS A 411 -7.55 -23.68 47.07
N ARG A 412 -6.76 -22.76 46.52
CA ARG A 412 -6.71 -21.37 46.98
C ARG A 412 -7.35 -20.51 45.88
N PRO A 413 -8.53 -19.91 46.09
CA PRO A 413 -9.11 -19.02 45.10
C PRO A 413 -8.17 -17.83 44.91
N GLN A 414 -7.86 -17.49 43.64
CA GLN A 414 -7.15 -16.24 43.35
C GLN A 414 -8.11 -15.10 43.65
N THR A 415 -7.66 -14.14 44.46
CA THR A 415 -8.44 -12.94 44.76
C THR A 415 -8.40 -11.96 43.58
N GLU A 416 -9.45 -11.16 43.42
CA GLU A 416 -9.52 -10.10 42.40
C GLU A 416 -8.28 -9.17 42.45
N ALA A 417 -7.84 -8.82 43.67
CA ALA A 417 -6.64 -8.01 43.89
C ALA A 417 -5.34 -8.67 43.41
N GLU A 418 -5.18 -9.99 43.59
CA GLU A 418 -4.04 -10.75 43.06
C GLU A 418 -4.05 -10.76 41.52
N VAL A 419 -5.22 -10.92 40.89
CA VAL A 419 -5.37 -10.89 39.43
C VAL A 419 -5.09 -9.51 38.85
N LEU A 420 -5.60 -8.44 39.49
CA LEU A 420 -5.36 -7.05 39.08
C LEU A 420 -3.87 -6.67 39.19
N GLU A 421 -3.20 -7.02 40.28
CA GLU A 421 -1.77 -6.71 40.44
C GLU A 421 -0.88 -7.56 39.52
N GLN A 422 -1.19 -8.84 39.30
CA GLN A 422 -0.50 -9.67 38.30
C GLN A 422 -0.67 -9.13 36.87
N SER A 423 -1.88 -8.66 36.54
CA SER A 423 -2.20 -8.03 35.25
C SER A 423 -1.46 -6.71 35.08
N ALA A 424 -1.41 -5.89 36.12
CA ALA A 424 -0.65 -4.64 36.14
C ALA A 424 0.85 -4.90 35.96
N GLN A 425 1.44 -5.84 36.69
CA GLN A 425 2.86 -6.22 36.53
C GLN A 425 3.18 -6.69 35.10
N THR A 426 2.31 -7.52 34.52
CA THR A 426 2.47 -8.01 33.14
C THR A 426 2.44 -6.86 32.13
N LEU A 427 1.47 -5.94 32.25
CA LEU A 427 1.39 -4.76 31.37
C LEU A 427 2.52 -3.76 31.58
N ARG A 428 2.94 -3.50 32.84
CA ARG A 428 4.11 -2.67 33.16
C ARG A 428 5.38 -3.24 32.50
N ALA A 429 5.55 -4.57 32.52
CA ALA A 429 6.68 -5.26 31.89
C ALA A 429 6.67 -5.14 30.35
N HIS A 430 5.53 -5.41 29.69
CA HIS A 430 5.41 -5.27 28.23
C HIS A 430 5.57 -3.81 27.77
N LEU A 431 4.95 -2.86 28.47
CA LEU A 431 5.07 -1.42 28.17
C LEU A 431 6.50 -0.92 28.37
N GLY A 432 7.14 -1.27 29.49
CA GLY A 432 8.53 -0.90 29.77
C GLY A 432 9.52 -1.48 28.75
N ALA A 433 9.32 -2.73 28.32
CA ALA A 433 10.12 -3.35 27.27
C ALA A 433 9.94 -2.66 25.91
N LEU A 434 8.70 -2.31 25.55
CA LEU A 434 8.38 -1.58 24.32
C LEU A 434 9.01 -0.17 24.30
N LEU A 435 8.84 0.61 25.36
CA LEU A 435 9.43 1.95 25.48
C LEU A 435 10.97 1.88 25.44
N SER A 436 11.56 0.90 26.11
CA SER A 436 13.01 0.64 26.06
C SER A 436 13.49 0.16 24.68
N SER A 437 12.62 -0.46 23.88
CA SER A 437 12.89 -0.78 22.47
C SER A 437 12.94 0.51 21.64
N LEU A 438 11.89 1.34 21.75
CA LEU A 438 11.76 2.64 21.08
C LEU A 438 12.93 3.58 21.39
N SER A 439 13.26 3.82 22.66
CA SER A 439 14.36 4.73 23.03
C SER A 439 15.74 4.30 22.48
N ARG A 440 15.93 3.01 22.16
CA ARG A 440 17.16 2.49 21.53
C ARG A 440 17.10 2.45 20.00
N SER A 441 15.92 2.52 19.39
CA SER A 441 15.73 2.35 17.94
C SER A 441 15.87 3.65 17.13
N VAL A 442 16.20 4.79 17.74
CA VAL A 442 16.37 6.09 17.04
C VAL A 442 17.20 5.99 15.75
N ARG A 443 18.35 5.30 15.80
CA ARG A 443 19.25 5.13 14.64
C ARG A 443 18.73 4.14 13.58
N ALA A 444 17.80 3.26 13.95
CA ALA A 444 17.14 2.33 13.03
C ALA A 444 15.90 2.95 12.35
N CYS A 445 15.43 4.12 12.81
CA CYS A 445 14.32 4.83 12.20
C CYS A 445 14.75 5.42 10.84
N PRO A 446 14.00 5.19 9.74
CA PRO A 446 14.36 5.67 8.41
C PRO A 446 14.59 7.19 8.37
N ALA A 447 15.68 7.61 7.71
CA ALA A 447 16.08 9.02 7.62
C ALA A 447 14.96 9.95 7.12
N VAL A 448 14.23 9.50 6.10
CA VAL A 448 13.09 10.22 5.51
C VAL A 448 11.96 10.41 6.53
N VAL A 449 11.67 9.41 7.37
CA VAL A 449 10.69 9.51 8.47
C VAL A 449 11.17 10.46 9.56
N ARG A 450 12.46 10.43 9.93
CA ARG A 450 13.06 11.38 10.89
C ARG A 450 12.98 12.82 10.39
N ALA A 451 13.30 13.05 9.11
CA ALA A 451 13.22 14.36 8.47
C ALA A 451 11.79 14.93 8.47
N THR A 452 10.79 14.12 8.11
CA THR A 452 9.37 14.50 8.16
C THR A 452 8.92 14.82 9.60
N PHE A 453 9.30 14.00 10.59
CA PHE A 453 8.95 14.29 11.99
C PHE A 453 9.63 15.54 12.54
N ARG A 454 10.88 15.81 12.17
CA ARG A 454 11.57 17.06 12.48
C ARG A 454 10.83 18.26 11.89
N GLN A 455 10.42 18.17 10.63
CA GLN A 455 9.70 19.23 9.94
C GLN A 455 8.36 19.53 10.61
N LEU A 456 7.56 18.49 10.88
CA LEU A 456 6.35 18.59 11.71
C LEU A 456 6.63 19.27 13.06
N PHE A 457 7.63 18.81 13.80
CA PHE A 457 7.98 19.35 15.13
C PHE A 457 8.39 20.83 15.08
N ARG A 458 9.17 21.25 14.06
CA ARG A 458 9.54 22.67 13.82
C ARG A 458 8.28 23.49 13.53
N ARG A 459 7.46 23.10 12.57
CA ARG A 459 6.22 23.81 12.15
C ARG A 459 5.23 23.99 13.30
N VAL A 460 5.02 22.96 14.11
CA VAL A 460 4.12 23.03 15.28
C VAL A 460 4.66 23.99 16.34
N ARG A 461 5.98 23.96 16.62
CA ARG A 461 6.62 24.86 17.59
C ARG A 461 6.63 26.32 17.12
N GLU A 462 6.72 26.56 15.82
CA GLU A 462 6.59 27.91 15.23
C GLU A 462 5.16 28.47 15.35
N ARG A 463 4.13 27.62 15.24
CA ARG A 463 2.72 28.01 15.38
C ARG A 463 2.29 28.20 16.84
N PHE A 464 2.82 27.40 17.76
CA PHE A 464 2.48 27.42 19.19
C PHE A 464 3.74 27.65 20.05
N PRO A 465 4.24 28.91 20.15
CA PRO A 465 5.48 29.23 20.88
C PRO A 465 5.29 29.41 22.40
N SER A 466 4.06 29.35 22.91
CA SER A 466 3.73 29.63 24.32
C SER A 466 4.25 28.55 25.26
N ALA A 467 4.68 28.93 26.47
CA ALA A 467 5.13 27.98 27.50
C ALA A 467 4.02 26.99 27.95
N GLN A 468 2.74 27.34 27.80
CA GLN A 468 1.61 26.44 28.06
C GLN A 468 1.50 25.32 27.01
N ASP A 469 2.07 25.54 25.81
CA ASP A 469 2.03 24.63 24.66
C ASP A 469 3.33 23.79 24.50
N GLU A 470 4.22 23.76 25.49
CA GLU A 470 5.52 23.05 25.42
C GLU A 470 5.37 21.56 25.03
N ASN A 471 4.26 20.92 25.44
CA ASN A 471 3.96 19.53 25.10
C ASN A 471 3.39 19.34 23.68
N VAL A 472 2.90 20.38 23.02
CA VAL A 472 2.13 20.30 21.76
C VAL A 472 2.98 19.76 20.59
N PRO A 473 4.25 20.17 20.38
CA PRO A 473 5.11 19.54 19.38
C PRO A 473 5.34 18.03 19.62
N PHE A 474 5.43 17.60 20.89
CA PHE A 474 5.54 16.18 21.22
C PHE A 474 4.22 15.43 20.95
N ILE A 475 3.08 16.01 21.34
CA ILE A 475 1.74 15.46 21.08
C ILE A 475 1.48 15.32 19.57
N ALA A 476 1.95 16.26 18.75
CA ALA A 476 1.83 16.17 17.30
C ALA A 476 2.67 15.01 16.70
N VAL A 477 3.85 14.72 17.26
CA VAL A 477 4.65 13.56 16.83
C VAL A 477 4.03 12.24 17.33
N THR A 478 3.53 12.19 18.56
CA THR A 478 2.92 10.96 19.13
C THR A 478 1.53 10.66 18.58
N SER A 479 0.76 11.65 18.11
CA SER A 479 -0.51 11.40 17.42
C SER A 479 -0.30 10.57 16.14
N PHE A 480 0.80 10.79 15.43
CA PHE A 480 1.18 9.96 14.29
C PHE A 480 1.89 8.68 14.70
N LEU A 481 2.94 8.77 15.53
CA LEU A 481 3.78 7.62 15.87
C LEU A 481 3.06 6.62 16.79
N CYS A 482 2.45 7.09 17.89
CA CYS A 482 1.82 6.23 18.89
C CYS A 482 0.37 5.91 18.52
N LEU A 483 -0.45 6.91 18.23
CA LEU A 483 -1.90 6.73 18.02
C LEU A 483 -2.24 6.18 16.62
N ARG A 484 -1.60 6.65 15.54
CA ARG A 484 -1.93 6.24 14.15
C ARG A 484 -1.05 5.12 13.56
N PHE A 485 0.09 4.78 14.18
CA PHE A 485 1.02 3.79 13.65
C PHE A 485 1.30 2.62 14.61
N ILE A 486 1.85 2.88 15.80
CA ILE A 486 2.20 1.82 16.77
C ILE A 486 0.97 1.15 17.37
N SER A 487 0.01 1.92 17.91
CA SER A 487 -1.15 1.35 18.60
C SER A 487 -2.05 0.51 17.69
N PRO A 488 -2.37 0.93 16.44
CA PRO A 488 -3.09 0.08 15.50
C PRO A 488 -2.35 -1.22 15.16
N ALA A 489 -1.01 -1.18 15.08
CA ALA A 489 -0.19 -2.36 14.84
C ALA A 489 -0.15 -3.32 16.04
N ILE A 490 -0.24 -2.81 17.27
CA ILE A 490 -0.42 -3.64 18.47
C ILE A 490 -1.82 -4.26 18.50
N MET A 491 -2.88 -3.49 18.23
CA MET A 491 -4.27 -3.98 18.26
C MET A 491 -4.60 -4.96 17.13
N ALA A 492 -4.06 -4.76 15.93
CA ALA A 492 -4.31 -5.60 14.76
C ALA A 492 -3.00 -6.09 14.09
N PRO A 493 -2.22 -6.98 14.73
CA PRO A 493 -0.92 -7.42 14.22
C PRO A 493 -0.96 -8.04 12.82
N LYS A 494 -2.07 -8.71 12.46
CA LYS A 494 -2.26 -9.31 11.12
C LYS A 494 -2.30 -8.26 10.01
N LEU A 495 -2.98 -7.13 10.23
CA LEU A 495 -3.09 -6.03 9.25
C LEU A 495 -1.75 -5.30 9.01
N PHE A 496 -0.79 -5.46 9.94
CA PHE A 496 0.56 -4.95 9.82
C PHE A 496 1.59 -6.03 9.49
N HIS A 497 1.14 -7.25 9.12
CA HIS A 497 1.97 -8.42 8.81
C HIS A 497 2.94 -8.84 9.92
N LEU A 498 2.69 -8.44 11.17
CA LEU A 498 3.47 -8.86 12.34
C LEU A 498 3.15 -10.31 12.74
N ARG A 499 1.98 -10.83 12.36
CA ARG A 499 1.53 -12.22 12.58
C ARG A 499 0.67 -12.67 11.40
N GLU A 500 0.69 -13.97 11.09
CA GLU A 500 -0.13 -14.55 10.00
C GLU A 500 -1.61 -14.74 10.40
N ARG A 501 -1.88 -14.93 11.69
CA ARG A 501 -3.21 -15.21 12.26
C ARG A 501 -3.70 -14.06 13.13
N HIS A 502 -5.02 -13.96 13.30
CA HIS A 502 -5.62 -13.08 14.31
C HIS A 502 -5.26 -13.54 15.73
N ALA A 503 -5.35 -12.62 16.69
CA ALA A 503 -5.20 -12.92 18.10
C ALA A 503 -6.47 -13.62 18.63
N ASP A 504 -6.32 -14.62 19.51
CA ASP A 504 -7.46 -15.14 20.27
C ASP A 504 -8.00 -14.08 21.25
N ALA A 505 -9.22 -14.25 21.77
CA ALA A 505 -9.89 -13.23 22.59
C ALA A 505 -9.06 -12.74 23.79
N ARG A 506 -8.30 -13.63 24.44
CA ARG A 506 -7.43 -13.28 25.60
C ARG A 506 -6.20 -12.48 25.16
N THR A 507 -5.55 -12.92 24.08
CA THR A 507 -4.40 -12.23 23.49
C THR A 507 -4.84 -10.86 22.96
N SER A 508 -5.98 -10.77 22.29
CA SER A 508 -6.59 -9.54 21.79
C SER A 508 -6.88 -8.54 22.92
N ARG A 509 -7.44 -8.99 24.06
CA ARG A 509 -7.65 -8.15 25.25
C ARG A 509 -6.33 -7.59 25.79
N THR A 510 -5.29 -8.43 25.88
CA THR A 510 -3.96 -8.01 26.35
C THR A 510 -3.32 -6.97 25.42
N LEU A 511 -3.41 -7.18 24.10
CA LEU A 511 -2.93 -6.24 23.08
C LEU A 511 -3.69 -4.91 23.12
N LEU A 512 -5.01 -4.93 23.30
CA LEU A 512 -5.83 -3.73 23.47
C LEU A 512 -5.41 -2.91 24.69
N LEU A 513 -5.20 -3.56 25.85
CA LEU A 513 -4.74 -2.90 27.07
C LEU A 513 -3.32 -2.30 26.90
N LEU A 514 -2.41 -3.03 26.25
CA LEU A 514 -1.06 -2.55 25.94
C LEU A 514 -1.10 -1.34 25.00
N ALA A 515 -1.87 -1.41 23.91
CA ALA A 515 -2.06 -0.30 22.98
C ALA A 515 -2.65 0.94 23.66
N LYS A 516 -3.54 0.74 24.64
CA LYS A 516 -4.13 1.83 25.43
C LYS A 516 -3.14 2.47 26.39
N ALA A 517 -2.29 1.68 27.03
CA ALA A 517 -1.21 2.18 27.86
C ALA A 517 -0.18 3.00 27.04
N VAL A 518 0.14 2.56 25.81
CA VAL A 518 0.97 3.32 24.85
C VAL A 518 0.31 4.65 24.45
N GLN A 519 -1.01 4.68 24.24
CA GLN A 519 -1.74 5.92 23.97
C GLN A 519 -1.72 6.89 25.16
N ASN A 520 -1.86 6.41 26.39
CA ASN A 520 -1.76 7.24 27.59
C ASN A 520 -0.36 7.88 27.76
N VAL A 521 0.70 7.14 27.40
CA VAL A 521 2.06 7.71 27.30
C VAL A 521 2.15 8.73 26.17
N GLY A 522 1.58 8.43 24.99
CA GLY A 522 1.54 9.34 23.84
C GLY A 522 0.82 10.66 24.13
N ASN A 523 -0.17 10.65 25.02
CA ASN A 523 -0.95 11.82 25.46
C ASN A 523 -0.26 12.69 26.53
N MET A 524 1.02 12.44 26.85
CA MET A 524 1.87 13.25 27.74
C MET A 524 1.33 13.43 29.18
N ASP A 525 0.60 12.45 29.73
CA ASP A 525 0.04 12.44 31.10
C ASP A 525 -0.73 13.72 31.50
N THR A 526 -1.57 14.22 30.58
CA THR A 526 -2.45 15.37 30.85
C THR A 526 -3.55 15.03 31.89
N PRO A 527 -4.00 15.99 32.73
CA PRO A 527 -5.03 15.73 33.74
C PRO A 527 -6.34 15.13 33.18
N ALA A 528 -6.75 15.57 31.98
CA ALA A 528 -7.91 15.05 31.27
C ALA A 528 -7.77 13.56 30.87
N SER A 529 -6.55 13.05 30.70
CA SER A 529 -6.28 11.64 30.42
C SER A 529 -6.46 10.78 31.68
N ARG A 530 -6.13 11.31 32.86
CA ARG A 530 -6.26 10.58 34.14
C ARG A 530 -7.71 10.41 34.57
N ALA A 531 -8.54 11.44 34.36
CA ALA A 531 -9.93 11.45 34.79
C ALA A 531 -10.84 10.47 34.03
N LYS A 532 -10.50 10.11 32.78
CA LYS A 532 -11.34 9.22 31.95
C LYS A 532 -11.24 7.74 32.31
N GLU A 533 -10.12 7.31 32.89
CA GLU A 533 -9.76 5.89 32.98
C GLU A 533 -9.13 5.56 34.33
N ALA A 534 -9.91 5.75 35.42
CA ALA A 534 -9.46 5.53 36.79
C ALA A 534 -8.89 4.11 37.04
N TRP A 535 -9.39 3.09 36.33
CA TRP A 535 -8.88 1.71 36.40
C TRP A 535 -7.47 1.52 35.81
N MET A 536 -6.93 2.51 35.07
CA MET A 536 -5.53 2.53 34.62
C MET A 536 -4.56 3.13 35.65
N GLU A 537 -5.04 3.51 36.84
CA GLU A 537 -4.21 4.07 37.94
C GLU A 537 -2.99 3.20 38.29
N PRO A 538 -3.07 1.85 38.35
CA PRO A 538 -1.90 1.00 38.63
C PRO A 538 -0.75 1.12 37.62
N LEU A 539 -1.00 1.61 36.40
CA LEU A 539 0.03 1.82 35.38
C LEU A 539 0.67 3.22 35.43
N GLN A 540 0.12 4.16 36.20
CA GLN A 540 0.57 5.56 36.23
C GLN A 540 2.07 5.77 36.48
N PRO A 541 2.75 5.01 37.38
CA PRO A 541 4.20 5.16 37.57
C PRO A 541 4.99 4.87 36.28
N THR A 542 4.63 3.79 35.57
CA THR A 542 5.26 3.40 34.31
C THR A 542 4.87 4.34 33.17
N VAL A 543 3.63 4.87 33.16
CA VAL A 543 3.20 5.89 32.18
C VAL A 543 4.05 7.16 32.30
N ARG A 544 4.27 7.68 33.52
CA ARG A 544 5.11 8.88 33.75
C ARG A 544 6.56 8.65 33.33
N GLN A 545 7.13 7.50 33.66
CA GLN A 545 8.46 7.11 33.20
C GLN A 545 8.52 7.04 31.66
N GLY A 546 7.48 6.48 31.04
CA GLY A 546 7.33 6.40 29.59
C GLY A 546 7.23 7.75 28.90
N VAL A 547 6.54 8.73 29.51
CA VAL A 547 6.46 10.10 28.98
C VAL A 547 7.86 10.74 28.91
N ALA A 548 8.67 10.57 29.96
CA ALA A 548 10.05 11.06 29.95
C ALA A 548 10.92 10.36 28.89
N GLN A 549 10.83 9.02 28.80
CA GLN A 549 11.55 8.22 27.79
C GLN A 549 11.13 8.57 26.34
N LEU A 550 9.84 8.84 26.12
CA LEU A 550 9.30 9.17 24.81
C LEU A 550 9.65 10.61 24.39
N LYS A 551 9.68 11.57 25.32
CA LYS A 551 10.21 12.92 25.06
C LYS A 551 11.68 12.88 24.66
N ASP A 552 12.52 12.18 25.41
CA ASP A 552 13.94 11.97 25.09
C ASP A 552 14.13 11.30 23.72
N PHE A 553 13.35 10.26 23.44
CA PHE A 553 13.32 9.61 22.13
C PHE A 553 12.95 10.59 21.01
N ILE A 554 11.88 11.39 21.16
CA ILE A 554 11.43 12.33 20.12
C ILE A 554 12.48 13.42 19.89
N THR A 555 13.08 13.98 20.94
CA THR A 555 14.16 14.97 20.80
C THR A 555 15.34 14.40 19.99
N LYS A 556 15.78 13.17 20.30
CA LYS A 556 16.83 12.46 19.53
C LYS A 556 16.38 12.05 18.12
N LEU A 557 15.08 11.83 17.91
CA LEU A 557 14.52 11.49 16.61
C LEU A 557 14.60 12.68 15.64
N VAL A 558 14.23 13.87 16.11
CA VAL A 558 14.21 15.12 15.32
C VAL A 558 15.59 15.80 15.23
N ASP A 559 16.50 15.50 16.15
CA ASP A 559 17.90 15.91 16.10
C ASP A 559 18.73 15.03 15.14
N ILE A 560 18.77 15.45 13.89
CA ILE A 560 19.60 14.92 12.80
C ILE A 560 20.26 16.11 12.11
N GLN A 561 21.53 16.06 11.75
CA GLN A 561 22.18 17.22 11.14
C GLN A 561 21.72 17.37 9.68
N GLU A 562 21.51 18.59 9.18
CA GLU A 562 21.15 18.78 7.76
C GLU A 562 22.25 18.30 6.80
N LYS A 563 23.49 18.22 7.30
CA LYS A 563 24.60 17.53 6.64
C LYS A 563 24.46 16.01 6.64
N GLU A 564 24.00 15.39 7.74
CA GLU A 564 23.61 13.98 7.72
C GLU A 564 22.40 13.76 6.83
N GLU A 565 21.45 14.70 6.75
CA GLU A 565 20.30 14.62 5.85
C GLU A 565 20.73 14.65 4.37
N LEU A 566 21.65 15.55 4.00
CA LEU A 566 22.24 15.64 2.66
C LEU A 566 23.23 14.52 2.35
N ASP A 567 24.07 14.08 3.28
CA ASP A 567 25.03 13.00 3.05
C ASP A 567 24.35 11.62 3.14
N LEU A 568 23.19 11.50 3.82
CA LEU A 568 22.35 10.30 3.82
C LEU A 568 21.34 10.30 2.67
N GLN A 569 20.86 11.46 2.17
CA GLN A 569 20.18 11.54 0.87
C GLN A 569 21.15 11.28 -0.28
N ARG A 570 22.37 11.85 -0.25
CA ARG A 570 23.44 11.50 -1.21
C ARG A 570 23.89 10.06 -1.05
N ALA A 571 23.95 9.49 0.16
CA ALA A 571 24.17 8.05 0.30
C ALA A 571 22.97 7.25 -0.21
N LEU A 572 21.73 7.70 -0.08
CA LEU A 572 20.57 7.04 -0.68
C LEU A 572 20.50 7.22 -2.22
N SER A 573 21.18 8.22 -2.80
CA SER A 573 21.28 8.44 -4.25
C SER A 573 22.54 7.83 -4.89
N LEU A 574 23.68 7.77 -4.18
CA LEU A 574 24.96 7.20 -4.63
C LEU A 574 25.21 5.77 -4.10
N GLN A 575 24.49 5.37 -3.05
CA GLN A 575 24.32 4.01 -2.56
C GLN A 575 22.83 3.73 -2.36
N ALA A 576 22.04 3.85 -3.44
CA ALA A 576 20.66 3.36 -3.42
C ALA A 576 20.68 1.93 -2.84
N PRO A 577 19.98 1.66 -1.71
CA PRO A 577 19.99 0.35 -1.10
C PRO A 577 19.52 -0.64 -2.16
N PRO A 578 20.16 -1.81 -2.30
CA PRO A 578 19.89 -2.67 -3.43
C PRO A 578 18.40 -3.04 -3.45
N VAL A 579 17.75 -2.65 -4.55
CA VAL A 579 16.35 -2.96 -4.90
C VAL A 579 16.07 -4.44 -4.67
N LYS A 580 17.08 -5.28 -4.92
CA LYS A 580 17.17 -6.62 -4.34
C LYS A 580 18.62 -7.05 -4.13
N GLU A 581 18.88 -7.72 -3.02
CA GLU A 581 20.14 -8.42 -2.77
C GLU A 581 19.90 -9.87 -2.31
N GLY A 582 20.91 -10.71 -2.48
CA GLY A 582 20.88 -12.10 -2.02
C GLY A 582 21.83 -13.05 -2.76
N PRO A 583 21.99 -14.29 -2.27
CA PRO A 583 22.82 -15.30 -2.90
C PRO A 583 22.10 -15.94 -4.09
N LEU A 584 22.65 -15.78 -5.30
CA LEU A 584 22.20 -16.48 -6.50
C LEU A 584 23.28 -17.41 -7.06
N PHE A 585 22.83 -18.40 -7.82
CA PHE A 585 23.67 -19.36 -8.51
C PHE A 585 23.83 -18.93 -9.97
N ILE A 586 25.02 -18.48 -10.39
CA ILE A 586 25.26 -18.01 -11.77
C ILE A 586 25.97 -19.04 -12.65
N HIS A 587 25.50 -19.12 -13.89
CA HIS A 587 26.13 -19.78 -15.01
C HIS A 587 26.28 -18.79 -16.19
N ARG A 588 27.49 -18.62 -16.73
CA ARG A 588 27.77 -17.72 -17.87
C ARG A 588 28.25 -18.53 -19.07
N THR A 589 27.67 -18.27 -20.25
CA THR A 589 28.12 -18.88 -21.51
C THR A 589 29.40 -18.21 -22.01
N LYS A 590 30.57 -18.77 -21.62
CA LYS A 590 31.82 -18.49 -22.34
C LYS A 590 31.74 -19.16 -23.72
N GLY A 591 32.32 -18.52 -24.74
CA GLY A 591 32.08 -18.86 -26.15
C GLY A 591 32.55 -20.25 -26.60
N LYS A 592 32.05 -20.65 -27.78
CA LYS A 592 32.35 -21.88 -28.55
C LYS A 592 33.10 -22.98 -27.79
N GLY A 593 32.36 -23.70 -26.95
CA GLY A 593 32.80 -24.95 -26.32
C GLY A 593 31.59 -25.73 -25.79
N PRO A 594 31.64 -27.08 -25.75
CA PRO A 594 30.58 -27.86 -25.16
C PRO A 594 30.47 -27.57 -23.66
N LEU A 595 29.23 -27.51 -23.16
CA LEU A 595 28.95 -27.35 -21.75
C LEU A 595 29.27 -28.63 -20.98
N MET A 596 30.55 -28.82 -20.64
CA MET A 596 30.95 -29.67 -19.52
C MET A 596 30.25 -29.19 -18.24
N SER A 597 30.08 -30.08 -17.25
CA SER A 597 29.26 -29.89 -16.05
C SER A 597 29.80 -28.84 -15.05
N SER A 598 29.96 -27.60 -15.50
CA SER A 598 30.35 -26.48 -14.65
C SER A 598 29.20 -26.14 -13.71
N SER A 599 29.34 -26.58 -12.46
CA SER A 599 28.41 -26.26 -11.37
C SER A 599 28.13 -24.76 -11.33
N PHE A 600 26.85 -24.41 -11.11
CA PHE A 600 26.48 -23.01 -10.92
C PHE A 600 27.26 -22.44 -9.74
N LYS A 601 27.84 -21.26 -9.92
CA LYS A 601 28.67 -20.63 -8.89
C LYS A 601 27.79 -19.75 -8.01
N LYS A 602 27.67 -20.11 -6.73
CA LYS A 602 27.02 -19.28 -5.72
C LYS A 602 27.81 -17.99 -5.54
N LEU A 603 27.18 -16.85 -5.82
CA LEU A 603 27.73 -15.50 -5.59
C LEU A 603 26.67 -14.65 -4.88
N HIS A 604 27.10 -13.58 -4.23
CA HIS A 604 26.20 -12.56 -3.68
C HIS A 604 25.89 -11.54 -4.77
N PHE A 605 24.61 -11.30 -5.04
CA PHE A 605 24.12 -10.30 -5.99
C PHE A 605 23.52 -9.12 -5.23
N SER A 606 23.69 -7.92 -5.81
CA SER A 606 23.17 -6.66 -5.30
C SER A 606 22.78 -5.79 -6.49
N LEU A 607 21.48 -5.55 -6.65
CA LEU A 607 20.87 -4.78 -7.74
C LEU A 607 20.54 -3.38 -7.26
N THR A 608 21.19 -2.35 -7.77
CA THR A 608 20.84 -0.94 -7.51
C THR A 608 19.98 -0.37 -8.64
N THR A 609 19.62 0.91 -8.53
CA THR A 609 18.99 1.71 -9.59
C THR A 609 19.95 2.08 -10.73
N GLU A 610 21.22 1.66 -10.68
CA GLU A 610 22.25 1.96 -11.70
C GLU A 610 22.92 0.70 -12.28
N ALA A 611 23.05 -0.38 -11.49
CA ALA A 611 23.71 -1.60 -11.93
C ALA A 611 23.30 -2.87 -11.15
N LEU A 612 23.40 -4.02 -11.82
CA LEU A 612 23.46 -5.33 -11.19
C LEU A 612 24.92 -5.69 -10.87
N SER A 613 25.28 -5.73 -9.60
CA SER A 613 26.61 -6.08 -9.11
C SER A 613 26.64 -7.48 -8.48
N PHE A 614 27.77 -8.18 -8.58
CA PHE A 614 27.95 -9.45 -7.88
C PHE A 614 29.40 -9.85 -7.58
N ALA A 615 29.60 -10.54 -6.45
CA ALA A 615 30.91 -10.94 -5.93
C ALA A 615 30.85 -12.25 -5.12
N LYS A 616 32.02 -12.81 -4.77
CA LYS A 616 32.11 -14.04 -3.94
C LYS A 616 31.61 -13.82 -2.51
N THR A 617 31.83 -12.64 -1.95
CA THR A 617 31.38 -12.21 -0.62
C THR A 617 30.92 -10.75 -0.69
N PRO A 618 30.02 -10.28 0.19
CA PRO A 618 29.53 -8.89 0.19
C PRO A 618 30.64 -7.83 0.31
N SER A 619 31.77 -8.18 0.94
CA SER A 619 32.92 -7.28 1.18
C SER A 619 34.09 -7.48 0.21
N SER A 620 33.92 -8.23 -0.88
CA SER A 620 34.99 -8.53 -1.84
C SER A 620 35.36 -7.32 -2.70
N LYS A 621 36.64 -6.89 -2.62
CA LYS A 621 37.23 -5.85 -3.51
C LYS A 621 37.19 -6.19 -5.01
N LYS A 622 36.91 -7.44 -5.38
CA LYS A 622 36.62 -7.85 -6.77
C LYS A 622 35.13 -8.20 -6.89
N SER A 623 34.37 -7.29 -7.49
CA SER A 623 33.00 -7.49 -7.95
C SER A 623 32.95 -7.42 -9.48
N THR A 624 31.94 -8.02 -10.11
CA THR A 624 31.59 -7.70 -11.51
C THR A 624 30.34 -6.83 -11.50
N LEU A 625 30.29 -5.85 -12.41
CA LEU A 625 29.21 -4.89 -12.57
C LEU A 625 28.57 -5.07 -13.94
N ILE A 626 27.24 -5.07 -14.02
CA ILE A 626 26.47 -4.93 -15.26
C ILE A 626 25.64 -3.66 -15.11
N LYS A 627 25.96 -2.60 -15.87
CA LYS A 627 25.19 -1.35 -15.87
C LYS A 627 23.77 -1.62 -16.40
N LEU A 628 22.74 -1.00 -15.81
CA LEU A 628 21.35 -1.23 -16.27
C LEU A 628 21.11 -0.79 -17.71
N ALA A 629 21.76 0.28 -18.17
CA ALA A 629 21.75 0.73 -19.57
C ALA A 629 22.27 -0.34 -20.57
N HIS A 630 23.00 -1.33 -20.09
CA HIS A 630 23.50 -2.45 -20.88
C HIS A 630 22.59 -3.69 -20.82
N ILE A 631 21.64 -3.76 -19.89
CA ILE A 631 20.66 -4.87 -19.83
C ILE A 631 19.71 -4.73 -21.02
N ARG A 632 19.46 -5.84 -21.70
CA ARG A 632 18.65 -5.94 -22.92
C ARG A 632 17.38 -6.77 -22.71
N ALA A 633 17.39 -7.74 -21.80
CA ALA A 633 16.20 -8.45 -21.33
C ALA A 633 16.47 -9.14 -19.97
N ALA A 634 15.43 -9.36 -19.18
CA ALA A 634 15.45 -10.16 -17.96
C ALA A 634 14.21 -11.07 -17.91
N GLU A 635 14.40 -12.36 -18.17
CA GLU A 635 13.30 -13.28 -18.50
C GLU A 635 13.46 -14.66 -17.85
N LYS A 636 12.34 -15.40 -17.73
CA LYS A 636 12.36 -16.79 -17.26
C LYS A 636 12.97 -17.69 -18.35
N VAL A 637 13.61 -18.79 -17.93
CA VAL A 637 14.17 -19.81 -18.81
C VAL A 637 13.28 -21.05 -18.78
N GLU A 638 13.12 -21.73 -19.92
CA GLU A 638 12.38 -22.99 -19.96
C GLU A 638 13.06 -24.06 -19.12
N GLU A 639 12.29 -24.73 -18.26
CA GLU A 639 12.75 -25.75 -17.31
C GLU A 639 13.59 -26.85 -17.97
N LYS A 640 13.17 -27.31 -19.16
CA LYS A 640 13.86 -28.31 -20.00
C LYS A 640 15.32 -27.95 -20.34
N SER A 641 15.73 -26.68 -20.20
CA SER A 641 17.08 -26.22 -20.51
C SER A 641 18.11 -26.50 -19.41
N PHE A 642 17.68 -26.55 -18.14
CA PHE A 642 18.55 -26.73 -16.97
C PHE A 642 18.03 -27.76 -15.95
N GLY A 643 16.85 -28.36 -16.15
CA GLY A 643 16.22 -29.25 -15.19
C GLY A 643 15.71 -28.52 -13.93
N SER A 644 15.33 -27.26 -14.06
CA SER A 644 14.87 -26.42 -12.94
C SER A 644 13.93 -25.32 -13.42
N SER A 645 12.77 -25.21 -12.79
CA SER A 645 11.73 -24.20 -13.05
C SER A 645 12.03 -22.81 -12.47
N HIS A 646 13.11 -22.66 -11.70
CA HIS A 646 13.48 -21.45 -10.96
C HIS A 646 14.77 -20.78 -11.50
N VAL A 647 14.96 -20.82 -12.83
CA VAL A 647 16.07 -20.17 -13.54
C VAL A 647 15.56 -18.97 -14.37
N MET A 648 16.24 -17.84 -14.26
CA MET A 648 16.10 -16.69 -15.16
C MET A 648 17.36 -16.49 -15.99
N GLN A 649 17.24 -15.69 -17.05
CA GLN A 649 18.34 -15.18 -17.84
C GLN A 649 18.34 -13.65 -17.85
N VAL A 650 19.53 -13.08 -17.77
CA VAL A 650 19.79 -11.65 -18.00
C VAL A 650 20.63 -11.54 -19.26
N ILE A 651 20.05 -10.94 -20.30
CA ILE A 651 20.72 -10.62 -21.56
C ILE A 651 21.27 -9.20 -21.42
N TYR A 652 22.55 -8.99 -21.72
CA TYR A 652 23.21 -7.68 -21.60
C TYR A 652 24.33 -7.50 -22.62
N THR A 653 24.66 -6.26 -22.98
CA THR A 653 25.82 -5.92 -23.82
C THR A 653 27.08 -5.73 -22.96
N ASP A 654 28.19 -6.35 -23.34
CA ASP A 654 29.50 -6.06 -22.72
C ASP A 654 30.03 -4.68 -23.16
N ASP A 655 31.09 -4.18 -22.52
CA ASP A 655 31.70 -2.88 -22.85
C ASP A 655 32.34 -2.85 -24.26
N ALA A 656 32.41 -3.99 -24.95
CA ALA A 656 32.81 -4.11 -26.35
C ALA A 656 31.60 -4.24 -27.30
N GLY A 657 30.38 -3.96 -26.82
CA GLY A 657 29.14 -3.95 -27.59
C GLY A 657 28.55 -5.33 -27.90
N ARG A 658 29.11 -6.43 -27.39
CA ARG A 658 28.68 -7.80 -27.73
C ARG A 658 27.60 -8.29 -26.78
N SER A 659 26.58 -8.94 -27.32
CA SER A 659 25.51 -9.56 -26.52
C SER A 659 26.02 -10.78 -25.72
N GLN A 660 25.70 -10.81 -24.43
CA GLN A 660 26.04 -11.85 -23.47
C GLN A 660 24.79 -12.27 -22.69
N THR A 661 24.74 -13.53 -22.26
CA THR A 661 23.63 -14.09 -21.45
C THR A 661 24.19 -14.68 -20.16
N ALA A 662 23.69 -14.19 -19.03
CA ALA A 662 23.92 -14.79 -17.71
C ALA A 662 22.66 -15.54 -17.25
N TYR A 663 22.81 -16.83 -16.99
CA TYR A 663 21.75 -17.66 -16.41
C TYR A 663 21.89 -17.67 -14.88
N LEU A 664 20.80 -17.35 -14.19
CA LEU A 664 20.74 -17.18 -12.74
C LEU A 664 19.68 -18.11 -12.17
N GLN A 665 20.11 -19.05 -11.34
CA GLN A 665 19.25 -19.98 -10.61
C GLN A 665 18.99 -19.44 -9.20
N CYS A 666 17.72 -19.39 -8.82
CA CYS A 666 17.25 -19.02 -7.48
C CYS A 666 17.10 -20.27 -6.59
N LYS A 667 16.59 -20.12 -5.36
CA LYS A 667 16.23 -21.27 -4.50
C LYS A 667 14.83 -21.82 -4.78
N CYS A 668 13.90 -20.95 -5.17
CA CYS A 668 12.51 -21.27 -5.43
C CYS A 668 11.88 -20.28 -6.43
N VAL A 669 10.68 -20.61 -6.92
CA VAL A 669 9.92 -19.78 -7.88
C VAL A 669 9.57 -18.40 -7.30
N ASN A 670 9.32 -18.29 -6.00
CA ASN A 670 9.02 -16.99 -5.36
C ASN A 670 10.24 -16.06 -5.39
N GLU A 671 11.44 -16.57 -5.11
CA GLU A 671 12.69 -15.79 -5.21
C GLU A 671 12.99 -15.42 -6.67
N LEU A 672 12.76 -16.33 -7.63
CA LEU A 672 12.82 -16.04 -9.08
C LEU A 672 11.92 -14.87 -9.47
N ASN A 673 10.63 -14.92 -9.12
CA ASN A 673 9.65 -13.90 -9.49
C ASN A 673 10.00 -12.53 -8.87
N GLN A 674 10.47 -12.50 -7.63
CA GLN A 674 10.94 -11.28 -6.97
C GLN A 674 12.18 -10.68 -7.68
N TRP A 675 13.13 -11.50 -8.14
CA TRP A 675 14.30 -11.00 -8.88
C TRP A 675 13.94 -10.52 -10.29
N LEU A 676 13.08 -11.23 -11.01
CA LEU A 676 12.58 -10.81 -12.33
C LEU A 676 11.82 -9.48 -12.24
N SER A 677 10.95 -9.33 -11.24
CA SER A 677 10.22 -8.08 -10.97
C SER A 677 11.20 -6.91 -10.71
N ALA A 678 12.14 -7.10 -9.78
CA ALA A 678 13.14 -6.08 -9.45
C ALA A 678 13.99 -5.67 -10.67
N LEU A 679 14.47 -6.63 -11.47
CA LEU A 679 15.28 -6.38 -12.67
C LEU A 679 14.52 -5.64 -13.76
N ARG A 680 13.27 -6.01 -14.04
CA ARG A 680 12.43 -5.33 -15.03
C ARG A 680 12.10 -3.90 -14.57
N LYS A 681 11.74 -3.72 -13.29
CA LYS A 681 11.40 -2.41 -12.71
C LYS A 681 12.54 -1.40 -12.84
N VAL A 682 13.79 -1.77 -12.55
CA VAL A 682 14.93 -0.85 -12.71
C VAL A 682 15.37 -0.67 -14.17
N SER A 683 15.00 -1.57 -15.06
CA SER A 683 15.37 -1.52 -16.49
C SER A 683 14.30 -0.86 -17.37
N ILE A 684 13.14 -0.48 -16.83
CA ILE A 684 11.96 -0.04 -17.60
C ILE A 684 12.21 1.19 -18.48
N ASN A 685 13.09 2.10 -18.04
CA ASN A 685 13.46 3.31 -18.78
C ASN A 685 14.62 3.09 -19.79
N ASN A 686 15.10 1.86 -19.96
CA ASN A 686 16.16 1.55 -20.92
C ASN A 686 15.57 1.44 -22.34
N THR A 687 15.84 2.46 -23.16
CA THR A 687 15.38 2.54 -24.56
C THR A 687 15.93 1.44 -25.48
N GLY A 688 16.95 0.71 -25.05
CA GLY A 688 17.54 -0.41 -25.78
C GLY A 688 17.17 -1.79 -25.23
N LEU A 689 15.98 -1.97 -24.64
CA LEU A 689 15.43 -3.30 -24.38
C LEU A 689 15.09 -4.02 -25.70
N LEU A 690 15.30 -5.33 -25.75
CA LEU A 690 14.83 -6.17 -26.85
C LEU A 690 13.31 -6.31 -26.79
N GLY A 691 12.66 -6.51 -27.94
CA GLY A 691 11.24 -6.87 -28.03
C GLY A 691 10.98 -8.39 -28.07
N SER A 692 12.03 -9.18 -28.31
CA SER A 692 11.98 -10.65 -28.29
C SER A 692 13.27 -11.27 -27.76
N TYR A 693 13.17 -12.47 -27.23
CA TYR A 693 14.26 -13.23 -26.62
C TYR A 693 14.09 -14.74 -26.91
N HIS A 694 15.12 -15.54 -26.60
CA HIS A 694 15.07 -17.00 -26.69
C HIS A 694 14.91 -17.60 -25.30
N PRO A 695 13.80 -18.28 -24.96
CA PRO A 695 13.58 -18.91 -23.65
C PRO A 695 14.53 -20.07 -23.34
N GLY A 696 15.21 -20.61 -24.34
CA GLY A 696 16.13 -21.74 -24.24
C GLY A 696 17.60 -21.35 -24.05
N VAL A 697 18.46 -22.34 -24.23
CA VAL A 697 19.93 -22.20 -24.22
C VAL A 697 20.48 -22.60 -25.58
N PHE A 698 21.40 -21.82 -26.12
CA PHE A 698 22.14 -22.17 -27.32
C PHE A 698 23.15 -23.30 -27.01
N ARG A 699 22.93 -24.50 -27.55
CA ARG A 699 23.79 -25.68 -27.36
C ARG A 699 23.88 -26.50 -28.66
N GLY A 700 25.10 -26.87 -29.06
CA GLY A 700 25.34 -27.70 -30.24
C GLY A 700 24.92 -27.01 -31.54
N ASP A 701 25.32 -25.75 -31.70
CA ASP A 701 25.01 -24.87 -32.85
C ASP A 701 23.51 -24.78 -33.19
N LYS A 702 22.66 -24.85 -32.15
CA LYS A 702 21.24 -24.53 -32.21
C LYS A 702 20.67 -24.06 -30.88
N TRP A 703 19.56 -23.34 -30.91
CA TRP A 703 18.75 -23.01 -29.73
C TRP A 703 17.91 -24.21 -29.24
N SER A 704 17.78 -24.41 -27.93
CA SER A 704 16.93 -25.47 -27.35
C SER A 704 15.42 -25.17 -27.39
N CYS A 705 15.04 -23.90 -27.61
CA CYS A 705 13.63 -23.47 -27.69
C CYS A 705 13.06 -23.58 -29.12
N CYS A 706 13.79 -23.07 -30.13
CA CYS A 706 13.30 -22.91 -31.51
C CYS A 706 14.17 -23.60 -32.59
N HIS A 707 15.28 -24.22 -32.20
CA HIS A 707 16.24 -24.90 -33.09
C HIS A 707 16.88 -24.05 -34.21
N GLN A 708 16.70 -22.73 -34.18
CA GLN A 708 17.49 -21.78 -34.97
C GLN A 708 18.99 -21.99 -34.74
N ARG A 709 19.78 -21.84 -35.80
CA ARG A 709 21.22 -22.18 -35.82
C ARG A 709 22.14 -21.00 -35.57
N ASP A 710 21.70 -19.76 -35.79
CA ASP A 710 22.50 -18.60 -35.41
C ASP A 710 22.20 -18.20 -33.96
N LYS A 711 23.25 -17.77 -33.25
CA LYS A 711 23.15 -17.19 -31.91
C LYS A 711 22.62 -15.75 -31.96
N THR A 712 22.74 -15.06 -33.09
CA THR A 712 22.24 -13.67 -33.26
C THR A 712 20.85 -13.57 -33.87
N ASP A 713 20.18 -14.69 -34.18
CA ASP A 713 18.80 -14.69 -34.68
C ASP A 713 17.80 -14.07 -33.68
N LEU A 714 16.78 -13.41 -34.22
CA LEU A 714 15.67 -12.80 -33.47
C LEU A 714 15.01 -13.81 -32.52
N GLY A 715 14.74 -13.37 -31.29
CA GLY A 715 14.13 -14.17 -30.24
C GLY A 715 12.80 -14.79 -30.64
N CYS A 716 12.59 -16.06 -30.30
CA CYS A 716 11.36 -16.80 -30.61
C CYS A 716 10.19 -16.56 -29.65
N ASP A 717 10.40 -15.81 -28.56
CA ASP A 717 9.35 -15.42 -27.60
C ASP A 717 9.43 -13.91 -27.30
N LYS A 718 8.34 -13.30 -26.84
CA LYS A 718 8.25 -11.85 -26.57
C LYS A 718 8.73 -11.50 -25.17
N THR A 719 9.59 -10.49 -25.06
CA THR A 719 10.00 -9.93 -23.77
C THR A 719 8.83 -9.25 -23.07
N ARG A 720 8.75 -9.35 -21.74
CA ARG A 720 7.68 -8.76 -20.92
C ARG A 720 8.16 -7.45 -20.31
N SER A 721 7.66 -6.33 -20.83
CA SER A 721 8.00 -4.97 -20.35
C SER A 721 7.36 -4.61 -18.99
N ARG A 722 6.31 -5.33 -18.57
CA ARG A 722 5.57 -5.09 -17.32
C ARG A 722 5.59 -6.31 -16.39
N VAL A 723 5.43 -6.04 -15.10
CA VAL A 723 5.35 -7.06 -14.04
C VAL A 723 3.89 -7.51 -13.91
N THR A 724 3.54 -8.65 -14.51
CA THR A 724 2.29 -9.34 -14.17
C THR A 724 2.51 -10.21 -12.93
N LEU A 725 2.07 -9.71 -11.77
CA LEU A 725 1.95 -10.44 -10.51
C LEU A 725 0.53 -10.25 -9.98
N GLN A 726 -0.30 -11.28 -10.09
CA GLN A 726 -1.76 -11.17 -9.92
C GLN A 726 -2.23 -11.04 -8.45
N GLU A 727 -1.31 -10.90 -7.48
CA GLU A 727 -1.64 -10.74 -6.05
C GLU A 727 -0.80 -9.68 -5.32
N TRP A 728 0.06 -8.93 -6.01
CA TRP A 728 0.79 -7.79 -5.42
C TRP A 728 0.80 -6.63 -6.42
N ASN A 729 -0.17 -5.72 -6.26
CA ASN A 729 -0.15 -4.42 -6.94
C ASN A 729 1.22 -3.76 -6.72
N ASP A 730 1.87 -3.29 -7.79
CA ASP A 730 3.06 -2.47 -7.65
C ASP A 730 2.66 -1.23 -6.82
N PRO A 731 3.24 -0.99 -5.63
CA PRO A 731 2.80 0.10 -4.77
C PRO A 731 3.05 1.50 -5.35
N LEU A 732 3.71 1.60 -6.52
CA LEU A 732 4.04 2.83 -7.23
C LEU A 732 3.86 2.66 -8.76
N ASP A 733 2.70 2.17 -9.23
CA ASP A 733 2.33 2.31 -10.65
C ASP A 733 1.89 3.75 -10.93
N HIS A 734 2.83 4.59 -11.39
CA HIS A 734 2.58 6.03 -11.58
C HIS A 734 1.45 6.32 -12.58
N ASP A 735 1.20 5.45 -13.55
CA ASP A 735 0.15 5.64 -14.56
C ASP A 735 -1.23 5.33 -13.94
N LEU A 736 -1.31 4.27 -13.12
CA LEU A 736 -2.50 3.94 -12.35
C LEU A 736 -2.82 5.02 -11.29
N GLU A 737 -1.84 5.45 -10.48
CA GLU A 737 -2.09 6.47 -9.46
C GLU A 737 -2.48 7.83 -10.11
N ALA A 738 -1.92 8.18 -11.27
CA ALA A 738 -2.33 9.36 -12.02
C ALA A 738 -3.75 9.23 -12.60
N GLN A 739 -4.14 8.05 -13.11
CA GLN A 739 -5.50 7.75 -13.54
C GLN A 739 -6.51 7.86 -12.38
N LEU A 740 -6.16 7.37 -11.19
CA LEU A 740 -7.00 7.46 -9.99
C LEU A 740 -7.19 8.91 -9.51
N ILE A 741 -6.13 9.74 -9.56
CA ILE A 741 -6.22 11.18 -9.29
C ILE A 741 -7.10 11.88 -10.34
N TYR A 742 -6.89 11.60 -11.62
CA TYR A 742 -7.71 12.12 -12.71
C TYR A 742 -9.20 11.77 -12.53
N ARG A 743 -9.50 10.50 -12.19
CA ARG A 743 -10.86 10.02 -11.87
C ARG A 743 -11.51 10.81 -10.73
N HIS A 744 -10.78 11.05 -9.65
CA HIS A 744 -11.26 11.85 -8.53
C HIS A 744 -11.54 13.31 -8.94
N LEU A 745 -10.60 13.93 -9.65
CA LEU A 745 -10.72 15.32 -10.13
C LEU A 745 -11.87 15.52 -11.12
N LEU A 746 -12.16 14.53 -11.98
CA LEU A 746 -13.36 14.52 -12.82
C LEU A 746 -14.64 14.51 -11.97
N GLY A 747 -14.68 13.70 -10.91
CA GLY A 747 -15.84 13.58 -10.02
C GLY A 747 -16.18 14.90 -9.31
N VAL A 748 -15.17 15.74 -9.04
CA VAL A 748 -15.34 17.06 -8.41
C VAL A 748 -15.26 18.24 -9.38
N GLU A 749 -15.18 18.00 -10.70
CA GLU A 749 -14.96 19.04 -11.71
C GLU A 749 -16.01 20.17 -11.65
N ALA A 750 -17.28 19.83 -11.41
CA ALA A 750 -18.35 20.81 -11.27
C ALA A 750 -18.10 21.78 -10.10
N THR A 751 -17.64 21.27 -8.96
CA THR A 751 -17.29 22.06 -7.78
C THR A 751 -16.01 22.88 -8.00
N LEU A 752 -15.02 22.33 -8.72
CA LEU A 752 -13.82 23.06 -9.11
C LEU A 752 -14.15 24.25 -10.04
N ARG A 753 -15.04 24.07 -11.03
CA ARG A 753 -15.52 25.14 -11.92
C ARG A 753 -16.34 26.19 -11.17
N GLU A 754 -17.12 25.79 -10.17
CA GLU A 754 -17.86 26.72 -9.30
C GLU A 754 -16.90 27.58 -8.47
N LYS A 755 -15.94 26.95 -7.78
CA LYS A 755 -14.87 27.64 -7.02
C LYS A 755 -14.03 28.56 -7.91
N HIS A 756 -13.70 28.14 -9.13
CA HIS A 756 -13.00 28.97 -10.12
C HIS A 756 -13.78 30.25 -10.46
N ARG A 757 -15.09 30.13 -10.68
CA ARG A 757 -15.96 31.29 -10.96
C ARG A 757 -16.06 32.23 -9.76
N GLN A 758 -16.15 31.70 -8.55
CA GLN A 758 -16.19 32.49 -7.31
C GLN A 758 -14.89 33.27 -7.08
N LEU A 759 -13.74 32.65 -7.33
CA LEU A 759 -12.43 33.31 -7.25
C LEU A 759 -12.23 34.36 -8.35
N SER A 760 -12.82 34.14 -9.53
CA SER A 760 -12.77 35.07 -10.67
C SER A 760 -13.75 36.26 -10.55
N ALA A 761 -14.73 36.19 -9.64
CA ALA A 761 -15.81 37.18 -9.49
C ALA A 761 -15.58 38.22 -8.38
N GLY A 762 -14.34 38.37 -7.90
CA GLY A 762 -13.98 39.41 -6.94
C GLY A 762 -14.12 40.83 -7.53
N PRO A 763 -14.34 41.87 -6.68
CA PRO A 763 -14.69 43.21 -7.16
C PRO A 763 -13.51 43.92 -7.85
N GLU A 764 -13.72 44.24 -9.13
CA GLU A 764 -12.94 45.13 -10.02
C GLU A 764 -11.41 45.20 -9.82
N ALA A 765 -10.70 44.27 -10.47
CA ALA A 765 -9.40 44.60 -11.04
C ALA A 765 -9.61 45.42 -12.32
N GLY A 766 -9.28 46.72 -12.28
CA GLY A 766 -9.31 47.58 -13.46
C GLY A 766 -8.35 47.09 -14.57
N PRO A 767 -8.50 47.56 -15.83
CA PRO A 767 -7.81 46.99 -16.98
C PRO A 767 -6.29 47.17 -16.89
N VAL A 768 -5.59 46.08 -16.56
CA VAL A 768 -4.13 46.00 -16.61
C VAL A 768 -3.70 45.84 -18.07
N LEU A 769 -3.02 46.85 -18.61
CA LEU A 769 -2.38 46.77 -19.92
C LEU A 769 -1.29 45.67 -19.92
N PRO A 770 -1.25 44.79 -20.93
CA PRO A 770 -0.24 43.74 -20.98
C PRO A 770 1.14 44.31 -21.31
N GLY A 771 2.03 44.33 -20.31
CA GLY A 771 3.46 44.50 -20.54
C GLY A 771 4.07 43.24 -21.19
N PRO A 772 5.20 43.36 -21.91
CA PRO A 772 5.86 42.23 -22.55
C PRO A 772 6.61 41.36 -21.53
N GLY A 773 5.86 40.53 -20.81
CA GLY A 773 6.34 39.53 -19.87
C GLY A 773 5.14 38.72 -19.39
N GLY A 774 5.16 37.39 -19.61
CA GLY A 774 3.98 36.54 -19.48
C GLY A 774 3.27 36.66 -18.12
N ALA A 775 1.94 36.76 -18.14
CA ALA A 775 1.13 36.79 -16.95
C ALA A 775 1.32 35.51 -16.11
N PRO A 776 1.21 35.57 -14.76
CA PRO A 776 1.18 34.37 -13.93
C PRO A 776 -0.07 33.56 -14.28
N GLU A 777 0.15 32.41 -14.91
CA GLU A 777 -0.91 31.52 -15.37
C GLU A 777 -1.71 30.98 -14.18
N ASP A 778 -3.05 31.07 -14.26
CA ASP A 778 -3.96 30.57 -13.22
C ASP A 778 -3.87 29.03 -13.12
N PRO A 779 -3.38 28.47 -11.99
CA PRO A 779 -3.21 27.02 -11.84
C PRO A 779 -4.52 26.24 -11.93
N LEU A 780 -5.67 26.86 -11.59
CA LEU A 780 -6.97 26.20 -11.64
C LEU A 780 -7.52 26.16 -13.07
N ALA A 781 -7.29 27.21 -13.87
CA ALA A 781 -7.55 27.18 -15.30
C ALA A 781 -6.68 26.14 -16.02
N GLN A 782 -5.39 26.04 -15.66
CA GLN A 782 -4.50 25.00 -16.19
C GLN A 782 -4.99 23.58 -15.84
N LEU A 783 -5.42 23.36 -14.59
CA LEU A 783 -5.97 22.08 -14.18
C LEU A 783 -7.21 21.70 -15.01
N LEU A 784 -8.15 22.64 -15.19
CA LEU A 784 -9.36 22.40 -15.98
C LEU A 784 -9.06 22.09 -17.46
N GLN A 785 -8.04 22.72 -18.05
CA GLN A 785 -7.59 22.39 -19.41
C GLN A 785 -6.99 20.97 -19.46
N VAL A 786 -6.09 20.61 -18.55
CA VAL A 786 -5.48 19.26 -18.49
C VAL A 786 -6.53 18.17 -18.30
N LEU A 787 -7.57 18.41 -17.49
CA LEU A 787 -8.70 17.48 -17.33
C LEU A 787 -9.52 17.33 -18.63
N GLN A 788 -9.63 18.39 -19.43
CA GLN A 788 -10.29 18.33 -20.74
C GLN A 788 -9.45 17.55 -21.77
N ASP A 789 -8.15 17.80 -21.83
CA ASP A 789 -7.22 17.11 -22.74
C ASP A 789 -7.18 15.59 -22.45
N LEU A 790 -7.12 15.21 -21.16
CA LEU A 790 -7.22 13.82 -20.71
C LEU A 790 -8.58 13.19 -21.06
N ARG A 791 -9.67 13.95 -20.96
CA ARG A 791 -11.02 13.49 -21.36
C ARG A 791 -11.11 13.24 -22.86
N GLU A 792 -10.43 14.02 -23.68
CA GLU A 792 -10.36 13.80 -25.12
C GLU A 792 -9.47 12.60 -25.46
N ALA A 793 -8.32 12.43 -24.79
CA ALA A 793 -7.46 11.25 -24.94
C ALA A 793 -8.20 9.94 -24.59
N HIS A 794 -8.97 9.93 -23.50
CA HIS A 794 -9.82 8.77 -23.14
C HIS A 794 -10.93 8.49 -24.16
N ARG A 795 -11.46 9.52 -24.85
CA ARG A 795 -12.49 9.35 -25.90
C ARG A 795 -11.93 8.93 -27.26
N SER A 796 -10.70 9.29 -27.58
CA SER A 796 -10.05 9.00 -28.87
C SER A 796 -9.42 7.60 -28.93
N SER A 797 -9.24 6.94 -27.78
CA SER A 797 -8.81 5.54 -27.70
C SER A 797 -9.88 4.58 -28.26
N PRO A 798 -9.58 3.76 -29.29
CA PRO A 798 -10.60 3.03 -30.04
C PRO A 798 -11.21 1.87 -29.23
N ALA A 799 -12.48 1.99 -28.87
CA ALA A 799 -13.28 0.95 -28.22
C ALA A 799 -13.64 -0.26 -29.12
N GLY A 800 -12.92 -0.50 -30.23
CA GLY A 800 -13.36 -1.37 -31.32
C GLY A 800 -12.30 -2.24 -32.01
N SER A 801 -11.06 -2.27 -31.53
CA SER A 801 -10.00 -3.16 -32.04
C SER A 801 -9.24 -3.77 -30.87
N PRO A 802 -9.13 -5.11 -30.73
CA PRO A 802 -8.54 -5.72 -29.55
C PRO A 802 -7.03 -5.44 -29.49
N PRO A 803 -6.54 -4.65 -28.52
CA PRO A 803 -5.14 -4.73 -28.13
C PRO A 803 -4.96 -6.07 -27.39
N LEU A 804 -3.81 -6.72 -27.53
CA LEU A 804 -3.48 -7.80 -26.59
C LEU A 804 -3.27 -7.18 -25.19
N GLU A 805 -4.30 -7.34 -24.36
CA GLU A 805 -4.42 -6.91 -22.96
C GLU A 805 -4.34 -5.40 -22.69
N PRO A 806 -5.48 -4.67 -22.77
CA PRO A 806 -5.67 -3.50 -21.92
C PRO A 806 -5.74 -3.96 -20.44
N SER A 807 -5.00 -3.29 -19.57
CA SER A 807 -5.03 -3.51 -18.11
C SER A 807 -6.35 -2.99 -17.53
N ARG A 808 -7.40 -3.81 -17.61
CA ARG A 808 -8.71 -3.57 -17.01
C ARG A 808 -8.62 -3.81 -15.50
N VAL A 809 -8.94 -2.80 -14.71
CA VAL A 809 -9.01 -2.91 -13.24
C VAL A 809 -10.44 -3.24 -12.83
N LEU A 810 -10.62 -4.36 -12.13
CA LEU A 810 -11.89 -4.73 -11.50
C LEU A 810 -11.86 -4.25 -10.04
N GLU A 811 -12.48 -3.12 -9.75
CA GLU A 811 -12.61 -2.58 -8.39
C GLU A 811 -13.98 -2.96 -7.81
N LEU A 812 -14.00 -3.89 -6.86
CA LEU A 812 -15.21 -4.30 -6.16
C LEU A 812 -15.42 -3.38 -4.94
N GLN A 813 -16.38 -2.46 -5.03
CA GLN A 813 -16.85 -1.71 -3.87
C GLN A 813 -17.86 -2.60 -3.11
N THR A 814 -17.60 -2.85 -1.82
CA THR A 814 -18.45 -3.60 -0.88
C THR A 814 -18.89 -2.72 0.27
#